data_AF-A0A3D2KE41-F1
#
_entry.id   AF-A0A3D2KE41-F1
#
_cell.length_a   1.000
_cell.length_b   1.000
_cell.length_c   1.000
_cell.angle_alpha   90.00
_cell.angle_beta   90.00
_cell.angle_gamma   90.00
#
_symmetry.space_group_name_H-M   'P 1'
#
loop_
_entity.id
_entity.type
_entity.pdbx_description
1 polymer ?
#
loop_
_entity_poly.entity_id
_entity_poly.type
_entity_poly.pdbx_seq_one_letter_code
_entity_poly.pdbx_strand_id
1 'polypeptide(L)'
;MLAVTLASCSLFGGSKTEKKQLSEEMIFSFFVGDTYVYSGQPIEFEKRNLDVRVDGRYVSCDYFDMTFSDNVNVGTASVTITAKPENPTVQGSVTVHFYIQPNNSYYCKSTDDLAAVFASPNIQGVTMWINYTIPEDSTVIIPAGKSLLLQYGYRLENHGKIENYGTIKMTGAHLSTGGRRDSELENYGTIKNHGTFTILDHAVIDDCGVFTSDNTISNAGTVYLKDQDKPFLSQEQGGVKYLRKRLTAEHILVDGCVCKKGYYSYSPAVTLADCRDRDFTTEYFDNLGAGQGRVTVTMYPRAKDYYGEATALFTIEKGVETAADLTELKMLSDSGNFYEYKMSALTIPGGDSFSLREGDILTLTSDLTVIGTFANGGILSCDSLSVGNDACFTNGGNLSTQKAIQVFGSFTNECAGVYSAGTGVQIRKAGTFLNQADLSGERVVSIDGTFVNEGSMTIANAYTFGTLVNRGTLCFPQGLNISTAGSFVNEQSGIATLSADSNFRNYFENRGTVVSEGRLAVADGSTFLNTGSFDNRGGVWAFAPLAGVSGEVVIRKYLTDESVLFEADYTEIIYDKNEHVPAFTVDSETLPTDLYRLKLRYVGSEKDVDTCVAAGEVQMTVTILPIYCMYAGTYVYSYTILHATAHIENKNDFLEVYSDASYDNIVLETDLTLTGYSSYYIGRGCTFNLNGHKFTATDRSTFSLYGTLMGGAPLPESPSEEAVSILITENADFHNYGTLVNDGILLARGAANFQGNAKAYLSDVKGSIVNNGAIYTNDLYP
;
A
#
# COMPACT_ATOMS: atom_id res chain seq x y z
N MET A 1 41.26 -89.47 127.19
CA MET A 1 41.11 -89.45 128.67
C MET A 1 39.81 -88.73 129.00
N LEU A 2 39.08 -89.27 129.98
CA LEU A 2 37.91 -88.72 130.71
C LEU A 2 36.64 -88.27 129.95
N ALA A 3 35.51 -88.63 130.57
CA ALA A 3 34.12 -88.29 130.21
C ALA A 3 33.71 -86.88 130.71
N VAL A 4 32.53 -86.33 130.41
CA VAL A 4 31.24 -86.51 131.11
C VAL A 4 30.23 -85.55 130.42
N THR A 5 28.94 -85.81 130.14
CA THR A 5 27.99 -86.92 130.43
C THR A 5 27.09 -87.20 129.21
N LEU A 6 26.10 -88.10 129.34
CA LEU A 6 24.92 -88.22 128.46
C LEU A 6 23.64 -88.31 129.31
N ALA A 7 22.57 -87.60 128.91
CA ALA A 7 21.20 -87.87 129.34
C ALA A 7 20.23 -87.47 128.22
N SER A 8 19.32 -88.37 127.87
CA SER A 8 18.46 -88.30 126.69
C SER A 8 17.18 -87.48 126.89
N CYS A 9 16.74 -86.76 125.86
CA CYS A 9 15.30 -86.52 125.65
C CYS A 9 14.96 -86.45 124.16
N SER A 10 13.84 -87.03 123.77
CA SER A 10 13.41 -87.18 122.37
C SER A 10 12.65 -85.96 121.86
N LEU A 11 13.07 -85.41 120.71
CA LEU A 11 12.28 -84.46 119.92
C LEU A 11 12.21 -84.91 118.46
N PHE A 12 11.01 -85.29 118.02
CA PHE A 12 10.64 -85.21 116.61
C PHE A 12 10.24 -83.76 116.31
N GLY A 13 11.16 -82.99 115.73
CA GLY A 13 10.91 -81.64 115.24
C GLY A 13 11.15 -81.58 113.74
N GLY A 14 10.09 -81.40 112.95
CA GLY A 14 10.22 -81.13 111.52
C GLY A 14 10.67 -79.70 111.29
N SER A 15 11.80 -79.50 110.58
CA SER A 15 12.26 -78.17 110.19
C SER A 15 11.36 -77.58 109.10
N LYS A 16 10.50 -76.61 109.45
CA LYS A 16 9.95 -75.69 108.45
C LYS A 16 11.08 -74.79 107.96
N THR A 17 11.29 -74.75 106.65
CA THR A 17 12.09 -73.69 106.03
C THR A 17 11.20 -72.45 105.97
N GLU A 18 11.53 -71.40 106.71
CA GLU A 18 10.78 -70.14 106.63
C GLU A 18 11.15 -69.41 105.33
N LYS A 19 10.14 -69.08 104.52
CA LYS A 19 10.32 -68.30 103.30
C LYS A 19 10.64 -66.85 103.66
N LYS A 20 11.66 -66.26 103.02
CA LYS A 20 11.96 -64.82 103.23
C LYS A 20 10.88 -63.95 102.59
N GLN A 21 10.65 -62.77 103.12
CA GLN A 21 9.85 -61.76 102.39
C GLN A 21 10.65 -61.27 101.19
N LEU A 22 10.00 -61.17 100.04
CA LEU A 22 10.57 -60.56 98.84
C LEU A 22 10.79 -59.05 99.09
N SER A 23 11.92 -58.51 98.61
CA SER A 23 12.33 -57.12 98.82
C SER A 23 13.12 -56.60 97.62
N GLU A 24 13.25 -55.28 97.49
CA GLU A 24 13.84 -54.63 96.30
C GLU A 24 15.33 -54.96 96.15
N GLU A 25 16.06 -55.08 97.27
CA GLU A 25 17.46 -55.53 97.32
C GLU A 25 17.69 -56.94 96.73
N MET A 26 16.63 -57.74 96.57
CA MET A 26 16.69 -59.07 95.94
C MET A 26 16.48 -59.02 94.42
N ILE A 27 16.10 -57.87 93.84
CA ILE A 27 15.78 -57.70 92.41
C ILE A 27 17.01 -57.13 91.68
N PHE A 28 17.71 -57.97 90.92
CA PHE A 28 18.89 -57.61 90.13
C PHE A 28 18.56 -57.36 88.65
N SER A 29 17.33 -56.91 88.37
CA SER A 29 16.77 -56.78 87.02
C SER A 29 16.92 -55.35 86.47
N PHE A 30 16.97 -55.20 85.15
CA PHE A 30 17.26 -53.93 84.46
C PHE A 30 16.16 -52.83 84.53
N PHE A 31 15.15 -52.98 85.39
CA PHE A 31 14.05 -52.02 85.48
C PHE A 31 14.02 -51.21 86.78
N VAL A 32 14.96 -51.42 87.70
CA VAL A 32 15.02 -50.63 88.95
C VAL A 32 15.73 -49.30 88.68
N GLY A 33 14.96 -48.21 88.61
CA GLY A 33 15.48 -46.84 88.40
C GLY A 33 15.73 -46.43 86.93
N ASP A 34 15.49 -47.33 85.97
CA ASP A 34 15.69 -47.07 84.54
C ASP A 34 14.68 -46.07 83.96
N THR A 35 15.05 -45.43 82.84
CA THR A 35 14.23 -44.40 82.16
C THR A 35 13.95 -44.76 80.70
N TYR A 36 12.66 -44.82 80.35
CA TYR A 36 12.14 -45.22 79.04
C TYR A 36 11.41 -44.05 78.36
N VAL A 37 11.41 -43.98 77.02
CA VAL A 37 10.69 -42.93 76.28
C VAL A 37 9.26 -43.35 75.99
N TYR A 38 8.30 -42.44 76.16
CA TYR A 38 6.90 -42.66 75.79
C TYR A 38 6.74 -43.09 74.32
N SER A 39 6.18 -44.28 74.11
CA SER A 39 5.95 -44.91 72.79
C SER A 39 4.47 -44.95 72.39
N GLY A 40 3.55 -44.61 73.30
CA GLY A 40 2.12 -44.83 73.14
C GLY A 40 1.67 -46.29 73.32
N GLN A 41 2.54 -47.17 73.80
CA GLN A 41 2.25 -48.56 74.18
C GLN A 41 2.68 -48.83 75.63
N PRO A 42 2.09 -49.82 76.32
CA PRO A 42 2.55 -50.25 77.63
C PRO A 42 4.02 -50.69 77.58
N ILE A 43 4.83 -50.19 78.51
CA ILE A 43 6.18 -50.68 78.75
C ILE A 43 6.06 -51.88 79.68
N GLU A 44 6.26 -53.06 79.12
CA GLU A 44 6.25 -54.34 79.82
C GLU A 44 7.59 -55.06 79.61
N PHE A 45 8.03 -55.78 80.64
CA PHE A 45 9.26 -56.56 80.61
C PHE A 45 8.94 -58.04 80.55
N GLU A 46 9.57 -58.77 79.63
CA GLU A 46 9.41 -60.22 79.56
C GLU A 46 9.85 -60.86 80.88
N LYS A 47 9.00 -61.71 81.46
CA LYS A 47 9.24 -62.41 82.74
C LYS A 47 10.60 -63.14 82.82
N ARG A 48 11.12 -63.64 81.70
CA ARG A 48 12.45 -64.27 81.62
C ARG A 48 13.64 -63.35 81.93
N ASN A 49 13.41 -62.04 81.93
CA ASN A 49 14.40 -61.02 82.26
C ASN A 49 14.44 -60.65 83.75
N LEU A 50 13.57 -61.28 84.57
CA LEU A 50 13.55 -61.13 86.02
C LEU A 50 14.70 -61.94 86.65
N ASP A 51 15.74 -61.24 87.11
CA ASP A 51 16.79 -61.77 87.99
C ASP A 51 16.41 -61.48 89.45
N VAL A 52 16.04 -62.52 90.21
CA VAL A 52 15.84 -62.47 91.66
C VAL A 52 16.91 -63.28 92.35
N ARG A 53 17.59 -62.69 93.34
CA ARG A 53 18.65 -63.34 94.12
C ARG A 53 18.37 -63.31 95.60
N VAL A 54 18.38 -64.49 96.21
CA VAL A 54 18.17 -64.68 97.66
C VAL A 54 19.46 -65.28 98.22
N ASP A 55 20.09 -64.58 99.16
CA ASP A 55 21.41 -64.94 99.72
C ASP A 55 22.47 -65.23 98.64
N GLY A 56 22.44 -64.43 97.56
CA GLY A 56 23.34 -64.56 96.41
C GLY A 56 23.02 -65.68 95.43
N ARG A 57 21.94 -66.44 95.63
CA ARG A 57 21.50 -67.52 94.72
C ARG A 57 20.30 -67.09 93.87
N TYR A 58 20.37 -67.41 92.57
CA TYR A 58 19.29 -67.17 91.61
C TYR A 58 18.04 -67.98 91.95
N VAL A 59 16.86 -67.36 91.85
CA VAL A 59 15.54 -68.00 91.94
C VAL A 59 14.89 -67.94 90.56
N SER A 60 14.40 -69.07 90.06
CA SER A 60 13.74 -69.13 88.74
C SER A 60 12.60 -68.12 88.63
N CYS A 61 12.59 -67.35 87.54
CA CYS A 61 11.54 -66.39 87.23
C CYS A 61 10.13 -67.02 87.24
N ASP A 62 9.99 -68.31 86.91
CA ASP A 62 8.70 -69.01 86.84
C ASP A 62 7.87 -68.94 88.13
N TYR A 63 8.56 -68.89 89.28
CA TYR A 63 8.00 -68.78 90.63
C TYR A 63 7.50 -67.38 91.02
N PHE A 64 7.46 -66.44 90.07
CA PHE A 64 6.95 -65.09 90.28
C PHE A 64 5.87 -64.76 89.25
N ASP A 65 4.94 -63.89 89.60
CA ASP A 65 4.09 -63.18 88.65
C ASP A 65 4.41 -61.69 88.69
N MET A 66 4.28 -61.02 87.55
CA MET A 66 4.59 -59.60 87.38
C MET A 66 3.32 -58.87 86.94
N THR A 67 2.94 -57.84 87.68
CA THR A 67 1.84 -56.94 87.33
C THR A 67 2.35 -55.51 87.20
N PHE A 68 1.98 -54.84 86.10
CA PHE A 68 2.42 -53.47 85.80
C PHE A 68 1.33 -52.47 86.16
N SER A 69 1.72 -51.30 86.65
CA SER A 69 0.83 -50.14 86.84
C SER A 69 1.48 -48.88 86.27
N ASP A 70 0.64 -48.00 85.73
CA ASP A 70 1.02 -46.68 85.22
C ASP A 70 2.07 -46.71 84.09
N ASN A 71 2.23 -47.86 83.44
CA ASN A 71 3.31 -48.18 82.50
C ASN A 71 3.08 -47.69 81.05
N VAL A 72 2.10 -46.83 80.81
CA VAL A 72 1.77 -46.30 79.46
C VAL A 72 2.16 -44.84 79.31
N ASN A 73 1.93 -44.02 80.32
CA ASN A 73 2.06 -42.55 80.26
C ASN A 73 3.35 -42.07 80.91
N VAL A 74 3.72 -40.80 80.67
CA VAL A 74 4.86 -40.16 81.35
C VAL A 74 4.63 -40.09 82.84
N GLY A 75 5.65 -40.45 83.62
CA GLY A 75 5.61 -40.46 85.07
C GLY A 75 6.46 -41.55 85.69
N THR A 76 6.18 -41.86 86.95
CA THR A 76 6.74 -43.02 87.64
C THR A 76 5.81 -44.20 87.43
N ALA A 77 6.23 -45.17 86.63
CA ALA A 77 5.55 -46.45 86.48
C ALA A 77 6.03 -47.43 87.56
N SER A 78 5.34 -48.55 87.70
CA SER A 78 5.75 -49.61 88.63
C SER A 78 5.51 -51.01 88.09
N VAL A 79 6.33 -51.95 88.56
CA VAL A 79 6.10 -53.38 88.40
C VAL A 79 6.10 -54.04 89.77
N THR A 80 5.02 -54.76 90.06
CA THR A 80 4.86 -55.55 91.28
C THR A 80 5.16 -57.01 90.98
N ILE A 81 6.24 -57.50 91.59
CA ILE A 81 6.71 -58.88 91.48
C ILE A 81 6.17 -59.63 92.69
N THR A 82 5.34 -60.64 92.46
CA THR A 82 4.69 -61.43 93.52
C THR A 82 5.23 -62.85 93.51
N ALA A 83 5.76 -63.34 94.63
CA ALA A 83 6.19 -64.72 94.76
C ALA A 83 4.97 -65.65 94.83
N LYS A 84 4.93 -66.65 93.95
CA LYS A 84 3.84 -67.62 93.88
C LYS A 84 3.76 -68.52 95.13
N PRO A 85 2.59 -69.11 95.45
CA PRO A 85 2.44 -70.01 96.59
C PRO A 85 3.45 -71.17 96.62
N GLU A 86 3.81 -71.70 95.44
CA GLU A 86 4.78 -72.77 95.24
C GLU A 86 6.27 -72.32 95.26
N ASN A 87 6.56 -71.02 95.34
CA ASN A 87 7.94 -70.52 95.44
C ASN A 87 8.60 -71.07 96.72
N PRO A 88 9.69 -71.86 96.65
CA PRO A 88 10.23 -72.55 97.82
C PRO A 88 11.07 -71.63 98.74
N THR A 89 11.45 -70.44 98.26
CA THR A 89 12.47 -69.59 98.89
C THR A 89 11.93 -68.27 99.44
N VAL A 90 10.97 -67.66 98.75
CA VAL A 90 10.42 -66.33 99.09
C VAL A 90 8.90 -66.32 99.04
N GLN A 91 8.32 -65.37 99.76
CA GLN A 91 6.89 -65.08 99.81
C GLN A 91 6.64 -63.57 99.79
N GLY A 92 5.38 -63.17 99.61
CA GLY A 92 4.99 -61.77 99.51
C GLY A 92 5.26 -61.17 98.13
N SER A 93 5.15 -59.86 98.04
CA SER A 93 5.35 -59.09 96.82
C SER A 93 6.25 -57.88 97.08
N VAL A 94 7.01 -57.48 96.06
CA VAL A 94 7.75 -56.21 96.03
C VAL A 94 7.29 -55.40 94.83
N THR A 95 7.12 -54.09 95.02
CA THR A 95 6.87 -53.14 93.93
C THR A 95 8.14 -52.33 93.73
N VAL A 96 8.61 -52.26 92.47
CA VAL A 96 9.77 -51.44 92.10
C VAL A 96 9.38 -50.45 90.99
N HIS A 97 10.13 -49.35 90.90
CA HIS A 97 9.75 -48.20 90.08
C HIS A 97 10.71 -47.96 88.91
N PHE A 98 10.13 -47.54 87.77
CA PHE A 98 10.84 -47.06 86.59
C PHE A 98 10.19 -45.78 86.06
N TYR A 99 10.94 -44.99 85.29
CA TYR A 99 10.48 -43.71 84.79
C TYR A 99 10.15 -43.75 83.31
N ILE A 100 9.03 -43.14 82.93
CA ILE A 100 8.67 -42.91 81.53
C ILE A 100 8.85 -41.42 81.27
N GLN A 101 9.87 -41.06 80.48
CA GLN A 101 10.15 -39.68 80.07
C GLN A 101 9.32 -39.30 78.83
N PRO A 102 9.01 -37.99 78.64
CA PRO A 102 8.29 -37.55 77.47
C PRO A 102 9.01 -37.84 76.16
N ASN A 103 8.23 -38.03 75.09
CA ASN A 103 8.78 -38.18 73.76
C ASN A 103 9.10 -36.81 73.15
N ASN A 104 10.39 -36.54 72.94
CA ASN A 104 10.90 -35.31 72.33
C ASN A 104 10.94 -35.35 70.78
N SER A 105 10.58 -36.48 70.16
CA SER A 105 10.59 -36.69 68.71
C SER A 105 9.50 -37.68 68.29
N TYR A 106 8.26 -37.41 68.70
CA TYR A 106 7.11 -38.23 68.32
C TYR A 106 6.81 -38.06 66.82
N TYR A 107 6.35 -39.15 66.19
CA TYR A 107 5.97 -39.17 64.78
C TYR A 107 4.46 -39.02 64.63
N CYS A 108 4.01 -37.91 64.06
CA CYS A 108 2.60 -37.68 63.69
C CYS A 108 2.25 -38.45 62.40
N LYS A 109 1.00 -38.95 62.29
CA LYS A 109 0.55 -39.74 61.13
C LYS A 109 -0.33 -38.96 60.15
N SER A 110 -0.94 -37.86 60.59
CA SER A 110 -1.87 -37.04 59.81
C SER A 110 -1.88 -35.59 60.30
N THR A 111 -2.61 -34.73 59.59
CA THR A 111 -2.90 -33.35 59.98
C THR A 111 -3.67 -33.27 61.30
N ASP A 112 -4.74 -34.05 61.37
CA ASP A 112 -5.76 -33.99 62.40
C ASP A 112 -5.19 -34.49 63.76
N ASP A 113 -4.22 -35.40 63.70
CA ASP A 113 -3.48 -35.89 64.87
C ASP A 113 -2.61 -34.80 65.54
N LEU A 114 -2.13 -33.79 64.81
CA LEU A 114 -1.06 -32.90 65.30
C LEU A 114 -1.52 -32.06 66.51
N ALA A 115 -2.77 -31.59 66.50
CA ALA A 115 -3.35 -30.88 67.63
C ALA A 115 -3.49 -31.77 68.88
N ALA A 116 -3.95 -33.01 68.70
CA ALA A 116 -4.06 -33.99 69.79
C ALA A 116 -2.68 -34.41 70.34
N VAL A 117 -1.69 -34.53 69.46
CA VAL A 117 -0.29 -34.81 69.82
C VAL A 117 0.32 -33.68 70.66
N PHE A 118 0.13 -32.41 70.28
CA PHE A 118 0.63 -31.27 71.07
C PHE A 118 -0.12 -31.06 72.39
N ALA A 119 -1.41 -31.41 72.46
CA ALA A 119 -2.20 -31.42 73.69
C ALA A 119 -1.75 -32.51 74.68
N SER A 120 -1.04 -33.54 74.22
CA SER A 120 -0.57 -34.64 75.08
C SER A 120 0.52 -34.18 76.06
N PRO A 121 0.37 -34.45 77.37
CA PRO A 121 1.46 -34.21 78.33
C PRO A 121 2.65 -35.16 78.08
N ASN A 122 2.42 -36.30 77.43
CA ASN A 122 3.42 -37.33 77.20
C ASN A 122 4.43 -37.00 76.08
N ILE A 123 4.15 -35.98 75.27
CA ILE A 123 4.92 -35.65 74.06
C ILE A 123 5.41 -34.21 74.20
N GLN A 124 6.72 -33.98 74.14
CA GLN A 124 7.32 -32.65 74.21
C GLN A 124 7.91 -32.18 72.86
N GLY A 125 8.05 -33.08 71.90
CA GLY A 125 8.48 -32.71 70.55
C GLY A 125 7.91 -33.63 69.48
N VAL A 126 7.65 -33.05 68.31
CA VAL A 126 7.17 -33.74 67.11
C VAL A 126 8.20 -33.56 66.01
N THR A 127 8.53 -34.63 65.30
CA THR A 127 9.40 -34.57 64.12
C THR A 127 8.64 -35.01 62.88
N MET A 128 8.65 -34.17 61.85
CA MET A 128 8.01 -34.45 60.56
C MET A 128 8.91 -35.35 59.71
N TRP A 129 8.40 -36.53 59.34
CA TRP A 129 9.07 -37.48 58.42
C TRP A 129 8.23 -37.76 57.16
N ILE A 130 7.32 -36.85 56.83
CA ILE A 130 6.45 -36.86 55.65
C ILE A 130 6.22 -35.43 55.17
N ASN A 131 5.88 -35.27 53.89
CA ASN A 131 5.28 -34.03 53.41
C ASN A 131 3.87 -33.88 54.00
N TYR A 132 3.46 -32.65 54.25
CA TYR A 132 2.30 -32.36 55.08
C TYR A 132 1.70 -31.01 54.68
N THR A 133 0.37 -30.94 54.54
CA THR A 133 -0.35 -29.75 54.09
C THR A 133 -1.41 -29.39 55.12
N ILE A 134 -1.33 -28.20 55.75
CA ILE A 134 -2.35 -27.68 56.66
C ILE A 134 -3.47 -27.02 55.83
N PRO A 135 -4.72 -27.53 55.82
CA PRO A 135 -5.83 -26.94 55.06
C PRO A 135 -6.24 -25.55 55.56
N GLU A 136 -6.91 -24.76 54.71
CA GLU A 136 -7.32 -23.36 54.98
C GLU A 136 -8.08 -23.16 56.30
N ASP A 137 -9.02 -24.05 56.64
CA ASP A 137 -9.81 -23.94 57.87
C ASP A 137 -9.11 -24.50 59.13
N SER A 138 -7.89 -25.02 59.00
CA SER A 138 -7.18 -25.68 60.11
C SER A 138 -6.29 -24.72 60.90
N THR A 139 -6.27 -24.88 62.23
CA THR A 139 -5.33 -24.15 63.11
C THR A 139 -4.43 -25.15 63.86
N VAL A 140 -3.12 -25.05 63.64
CA VAL A 140 -2.07 -25.76 64.39
C VAL A 140 -1.52 -24.82 65.46
N ILE A 141 -1.62 -25.22 66.73
CA ILE A 141 -1.02 -24.51 67.86
C ILE A 141 0.15 -25.34 68.37
N ILE A 142 1.32 -24.73 68.51
CA ILE A 142 2.51 -25.34 69.13
C ILE A 142 2.67 -24.69 70.51
N PRO A 143 2.31 -25.38 71.61
CA PRO A 143 2.33 -24.81 72.96
C PRO A 143 3.73 -24.45 73.46
N ALA A 144 3.80 -23.54 74.43
CA ALA A 144 5.04 -23.22 75.13
C ALA A 144 5.69 -24.48 75.74
N GLY A 145 7.01 -24.61 75.58
CA GLY A 145 7.77 -25.79 75.99
C GLY A 145 7.71 -27.00 75.05
N LYS A 146 6.81 -27.00 74.04
CA LYS A 146 6.75 -28.02 72.99
C LYS A 146 7.63 -27.64 71.80
N SER A 147 8.01 -28.64 70.98
CA SER A 147 8.79 -28.42 69.76
C SER A 147 8.22 -29.10 68.51
N LEU A 148 8.38 -28.46 67.36
CA LEU A 148 8.13 -29.02 66.03
C LEU A 148 9.43 -28.97 65.21
N LEU A 149 9.89 -30.14 64.76
CA LEU A 149 11.07 -30.30 63.93
C LEU A 149 10.66 -30.66 62.49
N LEU A 150 10.88 -29.73 61.56
CA LEU A 150 10.83 -29.98 60.13
C LEU A 150 12.17 -30.62 59.73
N GLN A 151 12.13 -31.94 59.51
CA GLN A 151 13.29 -32.72 59.11
C GLN A 151 13.65 -32.44 57.64
N TYR A 152 14.94 -32.49 57.31
CA TYR A 152 15.43 -32.34 55.94
C TYR A 152 14.75 -33.29 54.93
N GLY A 153 14.49 -32.79 53.72
CA GLY A 153 13.90 -33.58 52.63
C GLY A 153 12.39 -33.75 52.74
N TYR A 154 11.73 -32.98 53.60
CA TYR A 154 10.27 -32.93 53.74
C TYR A 154 9.75 -31.50 53.66
N ARG A 155 8.51 -31.36 53.19
CA ARG A 155 7.82 -30.10 53.00
C ARG A 155 6.61 -29.95 53.92
N LEU A 156 6.49 -28.79 54.56
CA LEU A 156 5.28 -28.31 55.21
C LEU A 156 4.63 -27.25 54.30
N GLU A 157 3.45 -27.52 53.78
CA GLU A 157 2.58 -26.53 53.14
C GLU A 157 1.58 -26.03 54.19
N ASN A 158 1.40 -24.71 54.33
CA ASN A 158 0.42 -24.12 55.22
C ASN A 158 -0.57 -23.25 54.45
N HIS A 159 -1.80 -23.71 54.27
CA HIS A 159 -2.92 -22.91 53.78
C HIS A 159 -3.76 -22.34 54.94
N GLY A 160 -3.76 -23.02 56.10
CA GLY A 160 -4.44 -22.59 57.30
C GLY A 160 -3.61 -21.69 58.21
N LYS A 161 -3.68 -21.94 59.52
CA LYS A 161 -3.09 -21.09 60.54
C LYS A 161 -2.12 -21.85 61.43
N ILE A 162 -0.91 -21.32 61.62
CA ILE A 162 0.06 -21.78 62.62
C ILE A 162 0.21 -20.70 63.71
N GLU A 163 0.01 -21.06 64.97
CA GLU A 163 0.44 -20.25 66.12
C GLU A 163 1.53 -20.97 66.91
N ASN A 164 2.76 -20.46 66.86
CA ASN A 164 3.88 -21.01 67.61
C ASN A 164 4.11 -20.23 68.90
N TYR A 165 3.87 -20.87 70.05
CA TYR A 165 4.29 -20.39 71.37
C TYR A 165 5.48 -21.20 71.93
N GLY A 166 5.85 -22.29 71.26
CA GLY A 166 6.95 -23.20 71.60
C GLY A 166 8.20 -22.98 70.75
N THR A 167 8.74 -24.06 70.19
CA THR A 167 9.91 -24.02 69.29
C THR A 167 9.59 -24.67 67.95
N ILE A 168 9.69 -23.92 66.84
CA ILE A 168 9.81 -24.51 65.50
C ILE A 168 11.29 -24.57 65.14
N LYS A 169 11.72 -25.69 64.56
CA LYS A 169 13.06 -25.86 64.00
C LYS A 169 13.01 -26.50 62.62
N MET A 170 13.68 -25.91 61.65
CA MET A 170 13.88 -26.44 60.30
C MET A 170 15.32 -26.91 60.13
N THR A 171 15.54 -28.01 59.40
CA THR A 171 16.86 -28.64 59.24
C THR A 171 17.14 -28.99 57.79
N GLY A 172 18.35 -28.70 57.32
CA GLY A 172 18.88 -29.23 56.07
C GLY A 172 19.94 -30.30 56.29
N ALA A 173 20.27 -31.04 55.23
CA ALA A 173 21.37 -31.99 55.22
C ALA A 173 22.11 -32.06 53.88
N HIS A 174 23.44 -32.04 53.95
CA HIS A 174 24.30 -32.53 52.89
C HIS A 174 24.36 -34.07 52.93
N LEU A 175 24.04 -34.70 51.80
CA LEU A 175 24.29 -36.13 51.61
C LEU A 175 25.74 -36.34 51.18
N SER A 176 26.35 -37.43 51.64
CA SER A 176 27.71 -37.85 51.25
C SER A 176 27.88 -38.12 49.74
N THR A 177 26.77 -38.23 49.00
CA THR A 177 26.71 -38.36 47.54
C THR A 177 26.71 -37.02 46.79
N GLY A 178 26.88 -35.89 47.49
CA GLY A 178 26.83 -34.54 46.91
C GLY A 178 25.41 -33.98 46.71
N GLY A 179 24.37 -34.77 47.00
CA GLY A 179 22.99 -34.29 47.04
C GLY A 179 22.71 -33.39 48.23
N ARG A 180 21.75 -32.47 48.08
CA ARG A 180 21.18 -31.68 49.17
C ARG A 180 19.78 -32.23 49.49
N ARG A 181 19.41 -32.22 50.76
CA ARG A 181 18.02 -32.36 51.20
C ARG A 181 17.72 -31.15 52.05
N ASP A 182 16.84 -30.31 51.55
CA ASP A 182 16.41 -29.13 52.26
C ASP A 182 15.06 -29.43 52.96
N SER A 183 14.82 -28.88 54.15
CA SER A 183 13.45 -28.85 54.71
C SER A 183 12.73 -27.63 54.18
N GLU A 184 11.51 -27.80 53.70
CA GLU A 184 10.78 -26.73 52.99
C GLU A 184 9.52 -26.34 53.77
N LEU A 185 9.25 -25.03 53.85
CA LEU A 185 8.00 -24.48 54.40
C LEU A 185 7.40 -23.54 53.37
N GLU A 186 6.31 -23.94 52.74
CA GLU A 186 5.52 -23.10 51.83
C GLU A 186 4.32 -22.54 52.62
N ASN A 187 4.26 -21.23 52.81
CA ASN A 187 3.15 -20.58 53.51
C ASN A 187 2.24 -19.85 52.52
N TYR A 188 0.98 -20.26 52.46
CA TYR A 188 -0.11 -19.59 51.72
C TYR A 188 -1.14 -18.99 52.69
N GLY A 189 -1.21 -19.51 53.92
CA GLY A 189 -2.09 -19.07 55.00
C GLY A 189 -1.44 -18.09 55.97
N THR A 190 -1.65 -18.27 57.28
CA THR A 190 -1.12 -17.38 58.33
C THR A 190 -0.17 -18.11 59.28
N ILE A 191 1.01 -17.55 59.54
CA ILE A 191 1.93 -17.97 60.59
C ILE A 191 2.10 -16.82 61.60
N LYS A 192 1.93 -17.14 62.89
CA LYS A 192 2.21 -16.24 64.00
C LYS A 192 3.24 -16.88 64.92
N ASN A 193 4.44 -16.29 65.01
CA ASN A 193 5.50 -16.77 65.86
C ASN A 193 5.64 -15.93 67.14
N HIS A 194 5.08 -16.45 68.23
CA HIS A 194 5.20 -15.97 69.61
C HIS A 194 6.30 -16.69 70.41
N GLY A 195 6.88 -17.77 69.85
CA GLY A 195 7.94 -18.59 70.43
C GLY A 195 9.28 -18.44 69.71
N THR A 196 10.09 -19.49 69.74
CA THR A 196 11.35 -19.56 69.00
C THR A 196 11.14 -20.19 67.62
N PHE A 197 11.66 -19.58 66.56
CA PHE A 197 11.69 -20.17 65.21
C PHE A 197 13.11 -20.25 64.69
N THR A 198 13.67 -21.45 64.55
CA THR A 198 15.04 -21.66 64.05
C THR A 198 15.04 -22.28 62.66
N ILE A 199 15.67 -21.61 61.70
CA ILE A 199 15.87 -22.02 60.32
C ILE A 199 17.36 -22.28 60.17
N LEU A 200 17.77 -23.55 60.08
CA LEU A 200 19.18 -23.88 59.88
C LEU A 200 19.60 -23.70 58.41
N ASP A 201 20.91 -23.81 58.17
CA ASP A 201 21.44 -23.96 56.82
C ASP A 201 20.76 -25.15 56.11
N HIS A 202 20.61 -25.02 54.79
CA HIS A 202 19.83 -25.95 53.97
C HIS A 202 18.36 -26.10 54.39
N ALA A 203 17.73 -25.04 54.92
CA ALA A 203 16.27 -24.95 55.05
C ALA A 203 15.72 -23.79 54.19
N VAL A 204 14.51 -23.97 53.65
CA VAL A 204 13.86 -22.99 52.76
C VAL A 204 12.47 -22.63 53.26
N ILE A 205 12.18 -21.33 53.39
CA ILE A 205 10.81 -20.82 53.56
C ILE A 205 10.40 -20.05 52.30
N ASP A 206 9.24 -20.37 51.74
CA ASP A 206 8.58 -19.60 50.69
C ASP A 206 7.24 -19.05 51.23
N ASP A 207 7.21 -17.76 51.55
CA ASP A 207 6.06 -17.11 52.17
C ASP A 207 5.24 -16.28 51.17
N CYS A 208 4.15 -16.90 50.73
CA CYS A 208 3.08 -16.34 49.92
C CYS A 208 1.84 -15.99 50.77
N GLY A 209 1.89 -16.12 52.09
CA GLY A 209 0.79 -15.94 53.05
C GLY A 209 0.93 -14.69 53.92
N VAL A 210 0.73 -14.80 55.22
CA VAL A 210 1.05 -13.76 56.21
C VAL A 210 1.96 -14.38 57.26
N PHE A 211 3.15 -13.83 57.49
CA PHE A 211 4.04 -14.30 58.54
C PHE A 211 4.41 -13.16 59.49
N THR A 212 3.83 -13.18 60.69
CA THR A 212 4.16 -12.24 61.77
C THR A 212 4.95 -12.91 62.89
N SER A 213 5.81 -12.14 63.55
CA SER A 213 6.46 -12.56 64.78
C SER A 213 6.71 -11.38 65.71
N ASP A 214 6.52 -11.63 67.00
CA ASP A 214 6.81 -10.76 68.14
C ASP A 214 7.92 -11.35 69.05
N ASN A 215 8.63 -12.39 68.59
CA ASN A 215 9.69 -13.07 69.32
C ASN A 215 10.84 -13.53 68.40
N THR A 216 11.75 -14.35 68.91
CA THR A 216 13.05 -14.67 68.31
C THR A 216 12.90 -15.63 67.13
N ILE A 217 13.33 -15.15 65.96
CA ILE A 217 13.65 -15.98 64.80
C ILE A 217 15.18 -16.18 64.78
N SER A 218 15.67 -17.22 64.12
CA SER A 218 17.09 -17.38 63.79
C SER A 218 17.19 -18.00 62.39
N ASN A 219 17.93 -17.40 61.47
CA ASN A 219 18.06 -17.85 60.08
C ASN A 219 19.51 -18.07 59.65
N ALA A 220 19.82 -19.30 59.25
CA ALA A 220 21.00 -19.68 58.47
C ALA A 220 20.63 -20.28 57.10
N GLY A 221 19.34 -20.46 56.81
CA GLY A 221 18.81 -20.97 55.54
C GLY A 221 18.45 -19.87 54.55
N THR A 222 17.56 -20.17 53.61
CA THR A 222 17.03 -19.23 52.61
C THR A 222 15.56 -18.92 52.87
N VAL A 223 15.18 -17.65 52.93
CA VAL A 223 13.77 -17.24 53.09
C VAL A 223 13.33 -16.29 51.98
N TYR A 224 12.17 -16.57 51.40
CA TYR A 224 11.48 -15.72 50.43
C TYR A 224 10.26 -15.15 51.13
N LEU A 225 10.30 -13.85 51.45
CA LEU A 225 9.31 -13.14 52.27
C LEU A 225 8.64 -12.06 51.43
N LYS A 226 7.49 -11.54 51.86
CA LYS A 226 6.91 -10.35 51.24
C LYS A 226 7.57 -9.09 51.80
N ASP A 227 7.56 -8.03 51.02
CA ASP A 227 8.07 -6.71 51.42
C ASP A 227 7.32 -6.10 52.63
N GLN A 228 6.12 -6.60 52.92
CA GLN A 228 5.30 -6.23 54.09
C GLN A 228 5.66 -7.00 55.36
N ASP A 229 6.26 -8.19 55.28
CA ASP A 229 6.64 -9.04 56.43
C ASP A 229 7.96 -8.57 57.09
N LYS A 230 8.13 -7.25 57.20
CA LYS A 230 9.30 -6.57 57.79
C LYS A 230 9.66 -6.99 59.23
N PRO A 231 8.79 -7.55 60.10
CA PRO A 231 9.19 -8.06 61.42
C PRO A 231 10.36 -9.08 61.39
N PHE A 232 10.54 -9.82 60.29
CA PHE A 232 11.69 -10.74 60.06
C PHE A 232 13.08 -10.07 60.01
N LEU A 233 13.14 -8.74 59.94
CA LEU A 233 14.35 -7.97 59.65
C LEU A 233 15.06 -7.41 60.91
N SER A 234 14.45 -7.53 62.09
CA SER A 234 14.93 -6.87 63.32
C SER A 234 16.08 -7.59 64.05
N GLN A 235 16.47 -8.79 63.60
CA GLN A 235 17.57 -9.57 64.18
C GLN A 235 18.53 -10.04 63.07
N GLU A 236 19.81 -9.71 63.20
CA GLU A 236 20.86 -10.13 62.27
C GLU A 236 21.04 -11.66 62.31
N GLN A 237 20.93 -12.28 61.14
CA GLN A 237 20.88 -13.72 60.97
C GLN A 237 21.52 -14.03 59.61
N GLY A 238 22.57 -14.85 59.60
CA GLY A 238 23.49 -14.98 58.45
C GLY A 238 22.97 -15.73 57.21
N GLY A 239 21.72 -16.20 57.21
CA GLY A 239 21.08 -16.83 56.06
C GLY A 239 20.61 -15.85 54.98
N VAL A 240 20.31 -16.36 53.79
CA VAL A 240 19.87 -15.58 52.63
C VAL A 240 18.41 -15.15 52.80
N LYS A 241 18.10 -13.89 52.47
CA LYS A 241 16.74 -13.32 52.54
C LYS A 241 16.39 -12.63 51.23
N TYR A 242 15.23 -12.95 50.66
CA TYR A 242 14.64 -12.27 49.50
C TYR A 242 13.34 -11.58 49.93
N LEU A 243 13.22 -10.27 49.69
CA LEU A 243 12.04 -9.47 50.00
C LEU A 243 11.30 -9.16 48.70
N ARG A 244 10.15 -9.79 48.53
CA ARG A 244 9.39 -9.82 47.27
C ARG A 244 8.24 -8.83 47.30
N LYS A 245 8.06 -8.08 46.21
CA LYS A 245 6.86 -7.25 46.02
C LYS A 245 5.70 -8.11 45.54
N ARG A 246 4.46 -7.72 45.82
CA ARG A 246 3.30 -8.32 45.15
C ARG A 246 3.34 -7.97 43.67
N LEU A 247 3.19 -8.95 42.79
CA LEU A 247 3.04 -8.67 41.36
C LEU A 247 1.73 -7.89 41.10
N THR A 248 1.78 -6.92 40.20
CA THR A 248 0.63 -6.13 39.74
C THR A 248 0.77 -5.84 38.25
N ALA A 249 -0.32 -5.41 37.59
CA ALA A 249 -0.31 -5.11 36.16
C ALA A 249 0.76 -4.05 35.76
N GLU A 250 1.02 -3.07 36.63
CA GLU A 250 2.02 -2.01 36.41
C GLU A 250 3.46 -2.53 36.33
N HIS A 251 3.74 -3.72 36.89
CA HIS A 251 5.04 -4.35 36.81
C HIS A 251 5.24 -5.18 35.54
N ILE A 252 4.18 -5.45 34.77
CA ILE A 252 4.22 -6.31 33.59
C ILE A 252 4.42 -5.43 32.35
N LEU A 253 5.55 -5.60 31.68
CA LEU A 253 5.89 -4.93 30.43
C LEU A 253 5.68 -5.92 29.28
N VAL A 254 4.76 -5.59 28.38
CA VAL A 254 4.42 -6.41 27.21
C VAL A 254 4.91 -5.70 25.95
N ASP A 255 5.70 -6.40 25.13
CA ASP A 255 6.18 -5.85 23.87
C ASP A 255 5.03 -5.56 22.89
N GLY A 256 5.15 -4.46 22.14
CA GLY A 256 4.17 -4.10 21.12
C GLY A 256 4.06 -5.16 20.02
N CYS A 257 2.83 -5.46 19.60
CA CYS A 257 2.56 -6.45 18.55
C CYS A 257 1.61 -5.91 17.49
N VAL A 258 1.84 -6.34 16.24
CA VAL A 258 1.14 -5.88 15.04
C VAL A 258 0.64 -7.11 14.28
N CYS A 259 -0.58 -7.03 13.75
CA CYS A 259 -1.18 -8.10 12.96
C CYS A 259 -0.36 -8.46 11.71
N LYS A 260 -0.30 -9.76 11.39
CA LYS A 260 0.40 -10.33 10.23
C LYS A 260 -0.41 -11.45 9.61
N LYS A 261 -0.37 -11.56 8.28
CA LYS A 261 -1.00 -12.66 7.53
C LYS A 261 -0.49 -14.03 8.00
N GLY A 262 -1.42 -14.97 8.18
CA GLY A 262 -1.14 -16.34 8.62
C GLY A 262 -0.97 -16.54 10.13
N TYR A 263 -1.02 -15.48 10.94
CA TYR A 263 -1.01 -15.57 12.41
C TYR A 263 -2.43 -15.60 12.97
N TYR A 264 -2.76 -16.67 13.70
CA TYR A 264 -4.07 -16.85 14.32
C TYR A 264 -4.14 -16.30 15.76
N SER A 265 -3.03 -16.32 16.49
CA SER A 265 -2.93 -15.79 17.85
C SER A 265 -1.59 -15.07 18.09
N TYR A 266 -1.59 -14.09 18.99
CA TYR A 266 -0.44 -13.25 19.30
C TYR A 266 0.04 -13.48 20.74
N SER A 267 1.31 -13.84 20.90
CA SER A 267 1.96 -14.01 22.21
C SER A 267 3.19 -13.10 22.28
N PRO A 268 2.99 -11.77 22.48
CA PRO A 268 4.10 -10.82 22.61
C PRO A 268 5.00 -11.19 23.79
N ALA A 269 6.29 -10.87 23.70
CA ALA A 269 7.21 -11.12 24.79
C ALA A 269 6.82 -10.32 26.04
N VAL A 270 6.96 -10.95 27.20
CA VAL A 270 6.70 -10.34 28.50
C VAL A 270 8.02 -10.21 29.26
N THR A 271 8.20 -9.04 29.86
CA THR A 271 9.24 -8.78 30.86
C THR A 271 8.60 -8.18 32.10
N LEU A 272 9.31 -8.24 33.23
CA LEU A 272 8.85 -7.65 34.49
C LEU A 272 9.78 -6.49 34.86
N ALA A 273 9.20 -5.33 35.18
CA ALA A 273 9.94 -4.17 35.68
C ALA A 273 10.74 -4.55 36.93
N ASP A 274 11.98 -4.07 37.03
CA ASP A 274 12.94 -4.34 38.12
C ASP A 274 13.29 -5.83 38.41
N CYS A 275 12.71 -6.79 37.68
CA CYS A 275 12.94 -8.22 37.88
C CYS A 275 14.20 -8.69 37.14
N ARG A 276 15.09 -9.41 37.83
CA ARG A 276 16.32 -9.97 37.23
C ARG A 276 16.20 -11.43 36.83
N ASP A 277 15.23 -12.14 37.38
CA ASP A 277 14.96 -13.54 37.06
C ASP A 277 13.81 -13.68 36.06
N ARG A 278 13.74 -14.82 35.36
CA ARG A 278 12.63 -15.20 34.46
C ARG A 278 11.71 -16.23 35.10
N ASP A 279 11.54 -16.14 36.42
CA ASP A 279 10.90 -17.17 37.23
C ASP A 279 9.37 -17.02 37.20
N PHE A 280 8.76 -17.07 36.01
CA PHE A 280 7.31 -16.93 35.80
C PHE A 280 6.79 -17.70 34.58
N THR A 281 5.49 -17.99 34.57
CA THR A 281 4.72 -18.43 33.39
C THR A 281 3.81 -17.34 32.87
N THR A 282 3.44 -17.44 31.59
CA THR A 282 2.51 -16.54 30.89
C THR A 282 1.36 -17.32 30.26
N GLU A 283 0.13 -16.83 30.42
CA GLU A 283 -1.05 -17.32 29.70
C GLU A 283 -1.76 -16.16 28.99
N TYR A 284 -2.11 -16.33 27.71
CA TYR A 284 -2.63 -15.25 26.86
C TYR A 284 -4.11 -15.45 26.53
N PHE A 285 -4.87 -14.36 26.58
CA PHE A 285 -6.32 -14.32 26.36
C PHE A 285 -6.68 -13.17 25.40
N ASP A 286 -7.82 -13.28 24.72
CA ASP A 286 -8.34 -12.30 23.75
C ASP A 286 -7.32 -11.84 22.70
N ASN A 287 -6.37 -12.72 22.37
CA ASN A 287 -5.20 -12.41 21.56
C ASN A 287 -5.37 -12.79 20.07
N LEU A 288 -6.59 -12.71 19.57
CA LEU A 288 -6.98 -13.08 18.20
C LEU A 288 -7.27 -11.81 17.38
N GLY A 289 -6.34 -11.41 16.52
CA GLY A 289 -6.50 -10.24 15.65
C GLY A 289 -6.23 -8.90 16.34
N ALA A 290 -6.54 -7.80 15.66
CA ALA A 290 -6.28 -6.44 16.13
C ALA A 290 -7.28 -6.02 17.20
N GLY A 291 -6.80 -5.38 18.28
CA GLY A 291 -7.63 -5.02 19.43
C GLY A 291 -6.85 -5.08 20.75
N GLN A 292 -7.55 -5.39 21.83
CA GLN A 292 -6.96 -5.51 23.17
C GLN A 292 -6.86 -6.98 23.58
N GLY A 293 -5.63 -7.46 23.71
CA GLY A 293 -5.31 -8.76 24.31
C GLY A 293 -4.98 -8.63 25.79
N ARG A 294 -4.88 -9.78 26.48
CA ARG A 294 -4.50 -9.85 27.90
C ARG A 294 -3.47 -10.94 28.12
N VAL A 295 -2.56 -10.74 29.06
CA VAL A 295 -1.63 -11.77 29.52
C VAL A 295 -1.64 -11.85 31.04
N THR A 296 -1.86 -13.05 31.57
CA THR A 296 -1.69 -13.37 32.99
C THR A 296 -0.28 -13.87 33.20
N VAL A 297 0.42 -13.26 34.16
CA VAL A 297 1.76 -13.65 34.59
C VAL A 297 1.66 -14.23 35.98
N THR A 298 2.19 -15.43 36.17
CA THR A 298 2.20 -16.15 37.45
C THR A 298 3.65 -16.43 37.84
N MET A 299 4.09 -15.92 38.99
CA MET A 299 5.44 -16.16 39.49
C MET A 299 5.59 -17.62 39.93
N TYR A 300 6.73 -18.24 39.62
CA TYR A 300 7.08 -19.54 40.21
C TYR A 300 7.31 -19.40 41.72
N PRO A 301 7.14 -20.49 42.49
CA PRO A 301 7.69 -20.60 43.83
C PRO A 301 9.17 -20.18 43.83
N ARG A 302 9.60 -19.47 44.88
CA ARG A 302 10.99 -19.02 45.10
C ARG A 302 11.53 -18.03 44.06
N ALA A 303 10.67 -17.39 43.25
CA ALA A 303 11.06 -16.18 42.53
C ALA A 303 11.57 -15.10 43.49
N LYS A 304 12.66 -14.38 43.16
CA LYS A 304 13.39 -13.53 44.12
C LYS A 304 12.82 -12.12 44.30
N ASP A 305 12.25 -11.55 43.24
CA ASP A 305 11.83 -10.13 43.21
C ASP A 305 10.31 -9.95 43.42
N TYR A 306 9.49 -10.90 42.95
CA TYR A 306 8.03 -10.83 42.93
C TYR A 306 7.35 -12.12 43.41
N TYR A 307 6.11 -12.01 43.90
CA TYR A 307 5.25 -13.15 44.22
C TYR A 307 3.80 -12.96 43.74
N GLY A 308 3.09 -14.08 43.57
CA GLY A 308 1.68 -14.13 43.16
C GLY A 308 1.49 -14.06 41.64
N GLU A 309 0.29 -13.63 41.24
CA GLU A 309 -0.10 -13.45 39.84
C GLU A 309 -0.69 -12.06 39.58
N ALA A 310 -0.63 -11.61 38.33
CA ALA A 310 -1.35 -10.45 37.85
C ALA A 310 -1.62 -10.54 36.34
N THR A 311 -2.71 -9.92 35.88
CA THR A 311 -3.05 -9.80 34.46
C THR A 311 -2.79 -8.38 33.97
N ALA A 312 -2.10 -8.25 32.83
CA ALA A 312 -1.92 -7.00 32.12
C ALA A 312 -2.63 -7.01 30.76
N LEU A 313 -2.96 -5.81 30.27
CA LEU A 313 -3.57 -5.60 28.96
C LEU A 313 -2.48 -5.18 27.97
N PHE A 314 -2.60 -5.60 26.72
CA PHE A 314 -1.75 -5.16 25.62
C PHE A 314 -2.57 -4.89 24.36
N THR A 315 -2.04 -4.06 23.47
CA THR A 315 -2.69 -3.73 22.20
C THR A 315 -2.04 -4.53 21.07
N ILE A 316 -2.88 -5.18 20.27
CA ILE A 316 -2.51 -5.75 18.97
C ILE A 316 -2.90 -4.71 17.92
N GLU A 317 -1.92 -4.04 17.34
CA GLU A 317 -2.15 -3.01 16.33
C GLU A 317 -2.55 -3.61 14.98
N LYS A 318 -3.35 -2.88 14.20
CA LYS A 318 -3.70 -3.28 12.84
C LYS A 318 -2.44 -3.37 11.96
N GLY A 319 -2.38 -4.38 11.11
CA GLY A 319 -1.25 -4.64 10.22
C GLY A 319 -1.27 -3.88 8.89
N VAL A 320 -0.13 -3.98 8.20
CA VAL A 320 0.10 -3.58 6.80
C VAL A 320 0.44 -4.85 6.02
N GLU A 321 -0.25 -5.12 4.90
CA GLU A 321 -0.14 -6.43 4.25
C GLU A 321 -0.25 -6.36 2.72
N THR A 322 0.26 -7.39 2.04
CA THR A 322 0.15 -7.52 0.57
C THR A 322 -0.94 -8.53 0.17
N ALA A 323 -1.85 -8.11 -0.72
CA ALA A 323 -2.86 -8.96 -1.31
C ALA A 323 -2.50 -9.34 -2.76
N ALA A 324 -2.68 -10.60 -3.13
CA ALA A 324 -2.42 -11.10 -4.48
C ALA A 324 -3.56 -10.81 -5.47
N ASP A 325 -4.81 -10.84 -4.99
CA ASP A 325 -6.02 -10.69 -5.81
C ASP A 325 -7.19 -10.09 -5.00
N LEU A 326 -8.34 -9.90 -5.66
CA LEU A 326 -9.55 -9.35 -5.05
C LEU A 326 -10.15 -10.25 -3.95
N THR A 327 -10.05 -11.57 -4.06
CA THR A 327 -10.54 -12.50 -3.04
C THR A 327 -9.72 -12.38 -1.76
N GLU A 328 -8.40 -12.30 -1.89
CA GLU A 328 -7.50 -12.05 -0.76
C GLU A 328 -7.68 -10.65 -0.16
N LEU A 329 -7.82 -9.61 -0.99
CA LEU A 329 -8.07 -8.24 -0.52
C LEU A 329 -9.36 -8.18 0.32
N LYS A 330 -10.44 -8.84 -0.14
CA LYS A 330 -11.69 -8.96 0.63
C LYS A 330 -11.48 -9.67 1.97
N MET A 331 -10.81 -10.83 2.00
CA MET A 331 -10.54 -11.55 3.25
C MET A 331 -9.74 -10.70 4.25
N LEU A 332 -8.72 -9.97 3.79
CA LEU A 332 -7.91 -9.09 4.65
C LEU A 332 -8.72 -7.90 5.16
N SER A 333 -9.47 -7.23 4.28
CA SER A 333 -10.39 -6.12 4.63
C SER A 333 -11.46 -6.55 5.63
N ASP A 334 -12.13 -7.67 5.36
CA ASP A 334 -13.25 -8.14 6.17
C ASP A 334 -12.82 -8.63 7.55
N SER A 335 -11.57 -9.09 7.70
CA SER A 335 -11.01 -9.44 9.01
C SER A 335 -10.91 -8.26 9.99
N GLY A 336 -10.85 -7.01 9.50
CA GLY A 336 -10.61 -5.81 10.33
C GLY A 336 -9.21 -5.72 10.95
N ASN A 337 -8.34 -6.72 10.74
CA ASN A 337 -7.02 -6.82 11.37
C ASN A 337 -5.93 -5.96 10.71
N PHE A 338 -6.25 -5.33 9.58
CA PHE A 338 -5.33 -4.56 8.76
C PHE A 338 -5.95 -3.19 8.46
N TYR A 339 -5.10 -2.22 8.12
CA TYR A 339 -5.52 -0.89 7.65
C TYR A 339 -4.85 -0.48 6.34
N GLU A 340 -3.72 -1.08 5.96
CA GLU A 340 -3.01 -0.75 4.72
C GLU A 340 -2.81 -2.01 3.88
N TYR A 341 -3.31 -1.96 2.63
CA TYR A 341 -3.26 -3.03 1.66
C TYR A 341 -2.40 -2.63 0.47
N LYS A 342 -1.46 -3.50 0.08
CA LYS A 342 -0.55 -3.30 -1.05
C LYS A 342 -0.81 -4.33 -2.13
N MET A 343 -0.90 -3.91 -3.39
CA MET A 343 -1.03 -4.80 -4.54
C MET A 343 -0.28 -4.26 -5.76
N SER A 344 -0.02 -5.11 -6.74
CA SER A 344 0.57 -4.68 -8.01
C SER A 344 -0.43 -3.90 -8.86
N ALA A 345 -1.57 -4.52 -9.16
CA ALA A 345 -2.72 -3.97 -9.86
C ALA A 345 -4.00 -4.60 -9.27
N LEU A 346 -5.17 -4.03 -9.56
CA LEU A 346 -6.46 -4.58 -9.12
C LEU A 346 -7.50 -4.49 -10.24
N THR A 347 -8.25 -5.57 -10.45
CA THR A 347 -9.44 -5.59 -11.31
C THR A 347 -10.66 -5.98 -10.48
N ILE A 348 -11.74 -5.20 -10.57
CA ILE A 348 -13.06 -5.56 -10.05
C ILE A 348 -13.90 -6.13 -11.20
N PRO A 349 -14.18 -7.45 -11.25
CA PRO A 349 -14.95 -8.05 -12.33
C PRO A 349 -16.40 -7.54 -12.40
N GLY A 350 -17.03 -7.66 -13.57
CA GLY A 350 -18.44 -7.33 -13.74
C GLY A 350 -19.33 -8.18 -12.83
N GLY A 351 -20.28 -7.54 -12.16
CA GLY A 351 -21.16 -8.17 -11.16
C GLY A 351 -20.55 -8.35 -9.76
N ASP A 352 -19.27 -8.02 -9.57
CA ASP A 352 -18.62 -8.03 -8.26
C ASP A 352 -18.43 -6.60 -7.70
N SER A 353 -18.16 -6.48 -6.40
CA SER A 353 -17.92 -5.20 -5.73
C SER A 353 -16.79 -5.24 -4.70
N PHE A 354 -16.23 -4.05 -4.42
CA PHE A 354 -15.33 -3.81 -3.31
C PHE A 354 -15.54 -2.42 -2.71
N SER A 355 -15.45 -2.30 -1.39
CA SER A 355 -15.55 -1.03 -0.66
C SER A 355 -14.35 -0.87 0.26
N LEU A 356 -13.47 0.09 -0.01
CA LEU A 356 -12.42 0.49 0.92
C LEU A 356 -13.05 1.30 2.05
N ARG A 357 -12.78 0.91 3.30
CA ARG A 357 -13.38 1.53 4.49
C ARG A 357 -12.72 2.85 4.82
N GLU A 358 -13.43 3.71 5.57
CA GLU A 358 -12.86 4.93 6.13
C GLU A 358 -11.67 4.60 7.04
N GLY A 359 -10.58 5.37 6.91
CA GLY A 359 -9.34 5.17 7.64
C GLY A 359 -8.41 4.08 7.08
N ASP A 360 -8.90 3.21 6.18
CA ASP A 360 -8.06 2.21 5.51
C ASP A 360 -7.39 2.78 4.24
N ILE A 361 -6.29 2.16 3.80
CA ILE A 361 -5.41 2.61 2.72
C ILE A 361 -5.23 1.47 1.70
N LEU A 362 -5.47 1.73 0.42
CA LEU A 362 -5.16 0.82 -0.68
C LEU A 362 -4.14 1.46 -1.62
N THR A 363 -2.95 0.86 -1.70
CA THR A 363 -1.88 1.29 -2.60
C THR A 363 -1.65 0.27 -3.70
N LEU A 364 -1.85 0.69 -4.94
CA LEU A 364 -1.58 -0.07 -6.16
C LEU A 364 -0.36 0.52 -6.85
N THR A 365 0.62 -0.30 -7.22
CA THR A 365 1.80 0.17 -7.98
C THR A 365 1.56 0.34 -9.48
N SER A 366 0.37 -0.04 -9.95
CA SER A 366 -0.08 -0.02 -11.34
C SER A 366 -1.59 0.27 -11.37
N ASP A 367 -2.31 -0.23 -12.37
CA ASP A 367 -3.67 0.19 -12.71
C ASP A 367 -4.76 -0.39 -11.79
N LEU A 368 -5.83 0.40 -11.61
CA LEU A 368 -7.12 -0.03 -11.10
C LEU A 368 -8.13 -0.10 -12.26
N THR A 369 -8.64 -1.30 -12.56
CA THR A 369 -9.69 -1.52 -13.56
C THR A 369 -10.99 -1.93 -12.88
N VAL A 370 -12.04 -1.12 -13.02
CA VAL A 370 -13.35 -1.39 -12.42
C VAL A 370 -14.34 -1.73 -13.53
N ILE A 371 -14.83 -2.97 -13.52
CA ILE A 371 -15.88 -3.48 -14.42
C ILE A 371 -17.19 -3.73 -13.63
N GLY A 372 -17.06 -4.03 -12.33
CA GLY A 372 -18.16 -4.06 -11.36
C GLY A 372 -18.31 -2.74 -10.60
N THR A 373 -18.40 -2.80 -9.27
CA THR A 373 -18.56 -1.61 -8.40
C THR A 373 -17.37 -1.41 -7.46
N PHE A 374 -16.83 -0.20 -7.38
CA PHE A 374 -15.81 0.17 -6.38
C PHE A 374 -16.25 1.40 -5.59
N ALA A 375 -16.20 1.33 -4.26
CA ALA A 375 -16.40 2.49 -3.39
C ALA A 375 -15.11 2.79 -2.61
N ASN A 376 -14.56 3.99 -2.78
CA ASN A 376 -13.43 4.48 -1.99
C ASN A 376 -13.94 5.32 -0.81
N GLY A 377 -13.93 4.77 0.41
CA GLY A 377 -14.11 5.54 1.65
C GLY A 377 -12.81 5.94 2.34
N GLY A 378 -11.66 5.40 1.89
CA GLY A 378 -10.37 5.52 2.57
C GLY A 378 -9.36 6.38 1.80
N ILE A 379 -8.11 5.89 1.72
CA ILE A 379 -7.06 6.48 0.87
C ILE A 379 -6.71 5.50 -0.24
N LEU A 380 -6.96 5.88 -1.50
CA LEU A 380 -6.65 5.10 -2.68
C LEU A 380 -5.54 5.77 -3.51
N SER A 381 -4.48 5.02 -3.80
CA SER A 381 -3.44 5.43 -4.75
C SER A 381 -3.24 4.36 -5.82
N CYS A 382 -3.15 4.77 -7.09
CA CYS A 382 -2.84 3.88 -8.22
C CYS A 382 -2.10 4.63 -9.34
N ASP A 383 -1.63 3.90 -10.36
CA ASP A 383 -1.02 4.51 -11.56
C ASP A 383 -2.11 5.14 -12.44
N SER A 384 -3.03 4.35 -12.99
CA SER A 384 -4.26 4.82 -13.64
C SER A 384 -5.53 4.19 -13.07
N LEU A 385 -6.68 4.80 -13.38
CA LEU A 385 -8.01 4.29 -13.04
C LEU A 385 -8.87 4.23 -14.30
N SER A 386 -9.43 3.06 -14.59
CA SER A 386 -10.39 2.86 -15.69
C SER A 386 -11.71 2.29 -15.16
N VAL A 387 -12.81 3.02 -15.38
CA VAL A 387 -14.18 2.61 -15.03
C VAL A 387 -14.90 2.18 -16.31
N GLY A 388 -15.14 0.88 -16.48
CA GLY A 388 -15.76 0.26 -17.67
C GLY A 388 -17.24 0.64 -17.87
N ASN A 389 -17.82 0.29 -19.02
CA ASN A 389 -19.14 0.76 -19.48
C ASN A 389 -20.28 0.60 -18.46
N ASP A 390 -20.40 -0.59 -17.85
CA ASP A 390 -21.47 -0.92 -16.89
C ASP A 390 -20.99 -0.79 -15.43
N ALA A 391 -19.81 -0.19 -15.22
CA ALA A 391 -19.15 -0.11 -13.93
C ALA A 391 -19.51 1.16 -13.16
N CYS A 392 -19.45 1.08 -11.84
CA CYS A 392 -19.67 2.20 -10.94
C CYS A 392 -18.46 2.44 -10.03
N PHE A 393 -18.00 3.69 -9.95
CA PHE A 393 -16.97 4.13 -9.02
C PHE A 393 -17.46 5.30 -8.17
N THR A 394 -17.48 5.14 -6.85
CA THR A 394 -17.82 6.21 -5.91
C THR A 394 -16.60 6.61 -5.09
N ASN A 395 -16.29 7.90 -5.03
CA ASN A 395 -15.17 8.45 -4.27
C ASN A 395 -15.63 9.32 -3.09
N GLY A 396 -15.76 8.72 -1.90
CA GLY A 396 -15.97 9.45 -0.64
C GLY A 396 -14.66 9.80 0.09
N GLY A 397 -13.56 9.09 -0.20
CA GLY A 397 -12.24 9.28 0.39
C GLY A 397 -11.20 9.93 -0.53
N ASN A 398 -9.94 9.93 -0.09
CA ASN A 398 -8.82 10.48 -0.85
C ASN A 398 -8.48 9.57 -2.05
N LEU A 399 -8.27 10.15 -3.22
CA LEU A 399 -7.90 9.46 -4.47
C LEU A 399 -6.69 10.15 -5.11
N SER A 400 -5.67 9.38 -5.48
CA SER A 400 -4.51 9.87 -6.23
C SER A 400 -4.13 8.92 -7.35
N THR A 401 -4.19 9.39 -8.61
CA THR A 401 -3.71 8.68 -9.79
C THR A 401 -2.54 9.43 -10.44
N GLN A 402 -1.53 8.70 -10.94
CA GLN A 402 -0.40 9.31 -11.67
C GLN A 402 -0.76 9.65 -13.12
N LYS A 403 -1.64 8.88 -13.74
CA LYS A 403 -2.14 9.02 -15.12
C LYS A 403 -3.62 9.42 -15.12
N ALA A 404 -4.19 9.55 -16.31
CA ALA A 404 -5.58 9.93 -16.50
C ALA A 404 -6.56 8.93 -15.87
N ILE A 405 -7.66 9.46 -15.32
CA ILE A 405 -8.85 8.66 -15.00
C ILE A 405 -9.68 8.53 -16.28
N GLN A 406 -10.00 7.30 -16.68
CA GLN A 406 -10.84 7.02 -17.85
C GLN A 406 -12.21 6.52 -17.39
N VAL A 407 -13.27 7.21 -17.80
CA VAL A 407 -14.65 6.93 -17.38
C VAL A 407 -15.49 6.55 -18.58
N PHE A 408 -15.80 5.25 -18.70
CA PHE A 408 -16.72 4.68 -19.69
C PHE A 408 -18.10 4.39 -19.09
N GLY A 409 -18.17 4.08 -17.79
CA GLY A 409 -19.40 3.94 -16.99
C GLY A 409 -19.65 5.14 -16.09
N SER A 410 -20.07 4.93 -14.84
CA SER A 410 -20.38 6.02 -13.90
C SER A 410 -19.30 6.25 -12.85
N PHE A 411 -18.86 7.50 -12.71
CA PHE A 411 -17.96 7.98 -11.66
C PHE A 411 -18.66 9.08 -10.83
N THR A 412 -18.73 8.91 -9.51
CA THR A 412 -19.22 9.94 -8.58
C THR A 412 -18.09 10.37 -7.63
N ASN A 413 -17.81 11.67 -7.55
CA ASN A 413 -16.97 12.25 -6.52
C ASN A 413 -17.81 12.90 -5.42
N GLU A 414 -17.72 12.37 -4.21
CA GLU A 414 -18.35 12.88 -2.99
C GLU A 414 -17.31 13.51 -2.04
N CYS A 415 -16.01 13.30 -2.30
CA CYS A 415 -14.93 13.77 -1.44
C CYS A 415 -14.47 15.19 -1.76
N ALA A 416 -14.46 16.06 -0.74
CA ALA A 416 -13.80 17.38 -0.73
C ALA A 416 -12.32 17.31 -0.28
N GLY A 417 -11.79 16.10 -0.09
CA GLY A 417 -10.43 15.84 0.36
C GLY A 417 -9.40 15.87 -0.77
N VAL A 418 -8.36 15.05 -0.65
CA VAL A 418 -7.31 14.94 -1.67
C VAL A 418 -7.85 14.14 -2.86
N TYR A 419 -8.24 14.86 -3.91
CA TYR A 419 -8.48 14.30 -5.23
C TYR A 419 -7.33 14.70 -6.16
N SER A 420 -6.69 13.73 -6.81
CA SER A 420 -5.65 13.98 -7.81
C SER A 420 -5.74 13.01 -8.98
N ALA A 421 -5.77 13.57 -10.19
CA ALA A 421 -5.70 12.85 -11.45
C ALA A 421 -4.55 13.43 -12.28
N GLY A 422 -3.41 12.75 -12.30
CA GLY A 422 -2.12 13.34 -12.72
C GLY A 422 -2.09 13.91 -14.15
N THR A 423 -2.81 13.28 -15.08
CA THR A 423 -3.00 13.83 -16.45
C THR A 423 -4.48 14.12 -16.77
N GLY A 424 -5.29 14.41 -15.75
CA GLY A 424 -6.69 14.80 -15.89
C GLY A 424 -7.71 13.66 -15.97
N VAL A 425 -8.94 14.01 -16.37
CA VAL A 425 -10.08 13.08 -16.46
C VAL A 425 -10.57 13.01 -17.92
N GLN A 426 -10.77 11.79 -18.42
CA GLN A 426 -11.28 11.51 -19.77
C GLN A 426 -12.60 10.75 -19.67
N ILE A 427 -13.70 11.42 -19.99
CA ILE A 427 -15.05 10.86 -19.96
C ILE A 427 -15.39 10.44 -21.37
N ARG A 428 -15.58 9.14 -21.58
CA ARG A 428 -15.85 8.54 -22.90
C ARG A 428 -17.33 8.68 -23.24
N LYS A 429 -17.68 8.43 -24.50
CA LYS A 429 -19.02 8.72 -25.08
C LYS A 429 -20.24 8.23 -24.28
N ALA A 430 -20.14 7.10 -23.57
CA ALA A 430 -21.20 6.55 -22.72
C ALA A 430 -21.02 6.89 -21.22
N GLY A 431 -19.86 7.41 -20.84
CA GLY A 431 -19.49 7.65 -19.45
C GLY A 431 -20.20 8.84 -18.84
N THR A 432 -20.38 8.76 -17.53
CA THR A 432 -20.97 9.82 -16.70
C THR A 432 -20.03 10.12 -15.54
N PHE A 433 -19.79 11.40 -15.30
CA PHE A 433 -19.02 11.88 -14.15
C PHE A 433 -19.86 12.89 -13.38
N LEU A 434 -20.02 12.68 -12.08
CA LEU A 434 -20.73 13.56 -11.18
C LEU A 434 -19.78 14.07 -10.09
N ASN A 435 -19.52 15.37 -10.03
CA ASN A 435 -18.79 16.01 -8.92
C ASN A 435 -19.77 16.65 -7.93
N GLN A 436 -19.84 16.15 -6.70
CA GLN A 436 -20.70 16.71 -5.64
C GLN A 436 -19.91 17.49 -4.58
N ALA A 437 -18.59 17.60 -4.72
CA ALA A 437 -17.71 18.16 -3.70
C ALA A 437 -16.82 19.31 -4.23
N ASP A 438 -16.25 20.06 -3.30
CA ASP A 438 -15.35 21.17 -3.62
C ASP A 438 -13.93 20.65 -3.92
N LEU A 439 -13.52 20.75 -5.18
CA LEU A 439 -12.24 20.29 -5.70
C LEU A 439 -11.29 21.47 -5.95
N SER A 440 -10.17 21.47 -5.23
CA SER A 440 -9.10 22.45 -5.40
C SER A 440 -8.13 22.08 -6.54
N GLY A 441 -7.51 23.12 -7.13
CA GLY A 441 -6.52 23.02 -8.21
C GLY A 441 -7.11 22.86 -9.61
N GLU A 442 -6.37 23.30 -10.62
CA GLU A 442 -6.80 23.17 -12.02
C GLU A 442 -6.72 21.73 -12.54
N ARG A 443 -7.72 21.27 -13.28
CA ARG A 443 -7.77 19.92 -13.90
C ARG A 443 -7.93 19.97 -15.41
N VAL A 444 -7.25 19.09 -16.14
CA VAL A 444 -7.54 18.88 -17.56
C VAL A 444 -8.73 17.92 -17.68
N VAL A 445 -9.77 18.27 -18.44
CA VAL A 445 -10.95 17.41 -18.62
C VAL A 445 -11.35 17.33 -20.08
N SER A 446 -11.40 16.10 -20.62
CA SER A 446 -11.97 15.78 -21.94
C SER A 446 -13.32 15.12 -21.73
N ILE A 447 -14.37 15.69 -22.32
CA ILE A 447 -15.76 15.31 -22.08
C ILE A 447 -16.38 14.82 -23.38
N ASP A 448 -16.32 13.52 -23.66
CA ASP A 448 -17.03 12.87 -24.77
C ASP A 448 -18.42 12.36 -24.34
N GLY A 449 -18.57 12.03 -23.06
CA GLY A 449 -19.82 11.63 -22.40
C GLY A 449 -20.48 12.78 -21.64
N THR A 450 -20.99 12.52 -20.44
CA THR A 450 -21.64 13.54 -19.59
C THR A 450 -20.82 13.86 -18.34
N PHE A 451 -20.55 15.14 -18.08
CA PHE A 451 -20.03 15.64 -16.81
C PHE A 451 -21.08 16.53 -16.15
N VAL A 452 -21.32 16.33 -14.84
CA VAL A 452 -22.20 17.14 -14.02
C VAL A 452 -21.41 17.65 -12.82
N ASN A 453 -21.40 18.96 -12.61
CA ASN A 453 -20.80 19.58 -11.43
C ASN A 453 -21.86 20.19 -10.51
N GLU A 454 -21.95 19.70 -9.28
CA GLU A 454 -22.80 20.20 -8.21
C GLU A 454 -21.99 20.91 -7.10
N GLY A 455 -20.68 20.60 -6.97
CA GLY A 455 -19.74 21.29 -6.08
C GLY A 455 -18.98 22.46 -6.74
N SER A 456 -17.82 22.83 -6.20
CA SER A 456 -16.89 23.81 -6.78
C SER A 456 -15.69 23.15 -7.46
N MET A 457 -15.26 23.60 -8.64
CA MET A 457 -14.08 23.04 -9.33
C MET A 457 -13.43 24.04 -10.30
N THR A 458 -12.11 23.91 -10.50
CA THR A 458 -11.37 24.60 -11.57
C THR A 458 -10.91 23.62 -12.65
N ILE A 459 -11.29 23.88 -13.91
CA ILE A 459 -10.92 23.05 -15.06
C ILE A 459 -9.96 23.85 -15.94
N ALA A 460 -8.67 23.49 -15.90
CA ALA A 460 -7.58 24.09 -16.68
C ALA A 460 -7.99 24.24 -18.15
N ASN A 461 -8.23 23.11 -18.80
CA ASN A 461 -8.64 22.98 -20.20
C ASN A 461 -9.88 22.09 -20.26
N ALA A 462 -10.98 22.64 -20.78
CA ALA A 462 -12.22 21.92 -21.03
C ALA A 462 -12.45 21.76 -22.52
N TYR A 463 -12.42 20.51 -23.01
CA TYR A 463 -12.79 20.14 -24.37
C TYR A 463 -14.06 19.28 -24.34
N THR A 464 -15.16 19.84 -24.86
CA THR A 464 -16.48 19.22 -24.76
C THR A 464 -16.96 18.70 -26.12
N PHE A 465 -16.99 17.38 -26.24
CA PHE A 465 -17.59 16.60 -27.34
C PHE A 465 -18.95 16.00 -26.99
N GLY A 466 -19.22 15.79 -25.70
CA GLY A 466 -20.51 15.40 -25.12
C GLY A 466 -21.17 16.54 -24.36
N THR A 467 -21.57 16.32 -23.12
CA THR A 467 -22.40 17.25 -22.34
C THR A 467 -21.71 17.67 -21.03
N LEU A 468 -21.55 18.98 -20.82
CA LEU A 468 -21.06 19.56 -19.58
C LEU A 468 -22.19 20.34 -18.90
N VAL A 469 -22.69 19.83 -17.77
CA VAL A 469 -23.72 20.47 -16.93
C VAL A 469 -23.09 21.07 -15.68
N ASN A 470 -23.43 22.32 -15.37
CA ASN A 470 -23.03 22.97 -14.12
C ASN A 470 -24.24 23.39 -13.29
N ARG A 471 -24.25 22.95 -12.03
CA ARG A 471 -25.18 23.31 -10.95
C ARG A 471 -24.47 23.98 -9.77
N GLY A 472 -23.16 23.82 -9.66
CA GLY A 472 -22.31 24.45 -8.66
C GLY A 472 -21.43 25.55 -9.24
N THR A 473 -20.15 25.61 -8.84
CA THR A 473 -19.19 26.62 -9.31
C THR A 473 -18.13 26.01 -10.23
N LEU A 474 -17.94 26.56 -11.43
CA LEU A 474 -16.85 26.21 -12.35
C LEU A 474 -16.00 27.44 -12.72
N CYS A 475 -14.69 27.25 -12.74
CA CYS A 475 -13.73 28.22 -13.28
C CYS A 475 -12.91 27.57 -14.41
N PHE A 476 -12.78 28.28 -15.54
CA PHE A 476 -12.06 27.84 -16.73
C PHE A 476 -10.89 28.81 -17.03
N PRO A 477 -9.73 28.67 -16.34
CA PRO A 477 -8.61 29.59 -16.47
C PRO A 477 -7.98 29.62 -17.88
N GLN A 478 -8.05 28.54 -18.65
CA GLN A 478 -7.57 28.48 -20.05
C GLN A 478 -8.73 28.39 -21.07
N GLY A 479 -9.95 28.73 -20.64
CA GLY A 479 -11.14 28.83 -21.49
C GLY A 479 -11.92 27.52 -21.68
N LEU A 480 -13.11 27.66 -22.27
CA LEU A 480 -14.04 26.56 -22.56
C LEU A 480 -14.15 26.36 -24.08
N ASN A 481 -13.85 25.14 -24.55
CA ASN A 481 -13.97 24.76 -25.95
C ASN A 481 -15.09 23.73 -26.15
N ILE A 482 -16.22 24.20 -26.67
CA ILE A 482 -17.32 23.33 -27.11
C ILE A 482 -17.09 22.97 -28.58
N SER A 483 -17.07 21.69 -28.89
CA SER A 483 -16.96 21.17 -30.27
C SER A 483 -18.29 21.28 -31.03
N THR A 484 -18.29 20.87 -32.30
CA THR A 484 -19.49 20.80 -33.15
C THR A 484 -20.51 19.72 -32.75
N ALA A 485 -20.19 18.87 -31.77
CA ALA A 485 -21.12 17.90 -31.17
C ALA A 485 -21.40 18.17 -29.67
N GLY A 486 -20.60 19.04 -29.04
CA GLY A 486 -20.64 19.25 -27.60
C GLY A 486 -21.76 20.17 -27.13
N SER A 487 -22.05 20.15 -25.83
CA SER A 487 -23.00 21.04 -25.19
C SER A 487 -22.51 21.52 -23.81
N PHE A 488 -22.78 22.78 -23.48
CA PHE A 488 -22.61 23.33 -22.15
C PHE A 488 -23.95 23.83 -21.62
N VAL A 489 -24.31 23.44 -20.41
CA VAL A 489 -25.55 23.84 -19.72
C VAL A 489 -25.20 24.35 -18.33
N ASN A 490 -25.26 25.66 -18.13
CA ASN A 490 -25.19 26.26 -16.80
C ASN A 490 -26.62 26.38 -16.25
N GLU A 491 -27.02 25.48 -15.34
CA GLU A 491 -28.33 25.47 -14.71
C GLU A 491 -28.51 26.68 -13.75
N GLN A 492 -29.70 26.86 -13.20
CA GLN A 492 -30.09 28.08 -12.49
C GLN A 492 -29.24 28.41 -11.24
N SER A 493 -28.72 27.39 -10.56
CA SER A 493 -27.78 27.55 -9.43
C SER A 493 -26.31 27.66 -9.86
N GLY A 494 -26.02 27.40 -11.13
CA GLY A 494 -24.66 27.32 -11.67
C GLY A 494 -23.99 28.69 -11.80
N ILE A 495 -22.74 28.77 -11.34
CA ILE A 495 -21.83 29.89 -11.54
C ILE A 495 -20.66 29.40 -12.40
N ALA A 496 -20.43 30.03 -13.55
CA ALA A 496 -19.32 29.70 -14.44
C ALA A 496 -18.45 30.93 -14.75
N THR A 497 -17.13 30.81 -14.60
CA THR A 497 -16.16 31.88 -14.91
C THR A 497 -15.25 31.46 -16.06
N LEU A 498 -15.28 32.21 -17.16
CA LEU A 498 -14.47 32.03 -18.37
C LEU A 498 -13.33 33.05 -18.35
N SER A 499 -12.20 32.70 -17.74
CA SER A 499 -11.09 33.65 -17.53
C SER A 499 -10.24 33.88 -18.79
N ALA A 500 -10.37 33.02 -19.79
CA ALA A 500 -9.64 33.09 -21.05
C ALA A 500 -10.52 32.74 -22.26
N ASP A 501 -9.95 32.95 -23.44
CA ASP A 501 -10.57 32.81 -24.75
C ASP A 501 -11.34 31.49 -24.91
N SER A 502 -12.65 31.60 -25.18
CA SER A 502 -13.60 30.48 -25.22
C SER A 502 -14.33 30.41 -26.56
N ASN A 503 -14.74 29.21 -26.96
CA ASN A 503 -15.27 28.95 -28.30
C ASN A 503 -16.45 27.97 -28.25
N PHE A 504 -17.61 28.41 -28.74
CA PHE A 504 -18.85 27.68 -28.72
C PHE A 504 -19.26 27.31 -30.15
N ARG A 505 -19.23 26.00 -30.50
CA ARG A 505 -19.47 25.50 -31.86
C ARG A 505 -20.73 24.63 -32.05
N ASN A 506 -21.57 24.49 -31.02
CA ASN A 506 -22.80 23.71 -31.13
C ASN A 506 -23.88 24.21 -30.16
N TYR A 507 -23.82 23.84 -28.87
CA TYR A 507 -24.88 24.19 -27.91
C TYR A 507 -24.32 24.83 -26.63
N PHE A 508 -24.82 26.02 -26.32
CA PHE A 508 -24.58 26.74 -25.06
C PHE A 508 -25.92 27.17 -24.47
N GLU A 509 -26.17 26.82 -23.22
CA GLU A 509 -27.30 27.34 -22.44
C GLU A 509 -26.83 27.89 -21.09
N ASN A 510 -27.28 29.11 -20.75
CA ASN A 510 -27.13 29.69 -19.41
C ASN A 510 -28.49 30.07 -18.80
N ARG A 511 -28.79 29.48 -17.65
CA ARG A 511 -29.91 29.82 -16.75
C ARG A 511 -29.43 30.41 -15.42
N GLY A 512 -28.14 30.28 -15.11
CA GLY A 512 -27.49 30.73 -13.87
C GLY A 512 -26.70 32.02 -14.06
N THR A 513 -25.46 32.06 -13.57
CA THR A 513 -24.53 33.19 -13.73
C THR A 513 -23.30 32.77 -14.53
N VAL A 514 -22.95 33.55 -15.56
CA VAL A 514 -21.71 33.43 -16.32
C VAL A 514 -20.94 34.75 -16.25
N VAL A 515 -19.65 34.68 -15.97
CA VAL A 515 -18.71 35.81 -16.09
C VAL A 515 -17.66 35.45 -17.13
N SER A 516 -17.42 36.32 -18.11
CA SER A 516 -16.39 36.12 -19.14
C SER A 516 -15.39 37.27 -19.14
N GLU A 517 -14.15 36.98 -18.80
CA GLU A 517 -13.00 37.91 -18.91
C GLU A 517 -12.29 37.74 -20.27
N GLY A 518 -12.30 36.53 -20.82
CA GLY A 518 -11.71 36.21 -22.13
C GLY A 518 -12.59 36.54 -23.33
N ARG A 519 -12.03 36.40 -24.55
CA ARG A 519 -12.77 36.60 -25.80
C ARG A 519 -13.72 35.43 -26.08
N LEU A 520 -14.93 35.74 -26.52
CA LEU A 520 -15.94 34.75 -26.87
C LEU A 520 -16.13 34.65 -28.37
N ALA A 521 -16.02 33.43 -28.91
CA ALA A 521 -16.41 33.13 -30.28
C ALA A 521 -17.61 32.17 -30.29
N VAL A 522 -18.69 32.57 -30.96
CA VAL A 522 -19.84 31.70 -31.25
C VAL A 522 -19.83 31.39 -32.74
N ALA A 523 -19.63 30.12 -33.09
CA ALA A 523 -19.60 29.69 -34.48
C ALA A 523 -21.00 29.72 -35.10
N ASP A 524 -21.07 29.87 -36.42
CA ASP A 524 -22.33 29.81 -37.15
C ASP A 524 -23.07 28.48 -36.95
N GLY A 525 -24.40 28.52 -37.00
CA GLY A 525 -25.28 27.40 -36.68
C GLY A 525 -25.34 27.01 -35.19
N SER A 526 -24.53 27.60 -34.32
CA SER A 526 -24.56 27.28 -32.88
C SER A 526 -25.83 27.81 -32.20
N THR A 527 -26.43 26.99 -31.35
CA THR A 527 -27.49 27.40 -30.42
C THR A 527 -26.87 28.07 -29.21
N PHE A 528 -27.16 29.35 -29.00
CA PHE A 528 -26.80 30.11 -27.81
C PHE A 528 -28.06 30.60 -27.10
N LEU A 529 -28.33 30.05 -25.93
CA LEU A 529 -29.48 30.38 -25.10
C LEU A 529 -29.02 31.02 -23.78
N ASN A 530 -29.59 32.14 -23.43
CA ASN A 530 -29.26 32.84 -22.19
C ASN A 530 -30.53 33.44 -21.57
N THR A 531 -30.95 32.88 -20.44
CA THR A 531 -32.05 33.37 -19.59
C THR A 531 -31.57 33.79 -18.20
N GLY A 532 -30.30 33.50 -17.87
CA GLY A 532 -29.63 33.91 -16.65
C GLY A 532 -28.87 35.24 -16.78
N SER A 533 -27.92 35.46 -15.86
CA SER A 533 -26.98 36.58 -15.91
C SER A 533 -25.74 36.19 -16.73
N PHE A 534 -25.33 37.04 -17.66
CA PHE A 534 -24.10 36.89 -18.43
C PHE A 534 -23.33 38.21 -18.43
N ASP A 535 -22.33 38.33 -17.56
CA ASP A 535 -21.42 39.47 -17.51
C ASP A 535 -20.17 39.20 -18.36
N ASN A 536 -20.16 39.71 -19.59
CA ASN A 536 -19.01 39.66 -20.48
C ASN A 536 -18.21 40.97 -20.42
N ARG A 537 -16.91 40.83 -20.16
CA ARG A 537 -15.89 41.89 -20.05
C ARG A 537 -14.84 41.80 -21.16
N GLY A 538 -14.82 40.68 -21.90
CA GLY A 538 -14.05 40.51 -23.13
C GLY A 538 -14.81 40.98 -24.38
N GLY A 539 -14.25 40.71 -25.56
CA GLY A 539 -14.94 40.90 -26.83
C GLY A 539 -15.75 39.66 -27.24
N VAL A 540 -16.86 39.85 -27.95
CA VAL A 540 -17.73 38.76 -28.43
C VAL A 540 -17.84 38.81 -29.95
N TRP A 541 -17.62 37.67 -30.62
CA TRP A 541 -17.75 37.51 -32.08
C TRP A 541 -18.75 36.39 -32.38
N ALA A 542 -19.86 36.72 -33.04
CA ALA A 542 -20.95 35.80 -33.34
C ALA A 542 -21.60 36.11 -34.70
N PHE A 543 -22.28 35.15 -35.34
CA PHE A 543 -22.98 35.37 -36.61
C PHE A 543 -24.43 35.91 -36.44
N ALA A 544 -24.89 36.04 -35.20
CA ALA A 544 -26.20 36.60 -34.86
C ALA A 544 -26.11 37.37 -33.52
N PRO A 545 -27.02 38.34 -33.26
CA PRO A 545 -27.09 39.02 -31.97
C PRO A 545 -27.37 38.04 -30.82
N LEU A 546 -26.61 38.15 -29.73
CA LEU A 546 -26.77 37.29 -28.55
C LEU A 546 -27.62 37.99 -27.48
N ALA A 547 -28.77 37.43 -27.15
CA ALA A 547 -29.68 38.03 -26.17
C ALA A 547 -29.12 37.94 -24.73
N GLY A 548 -29.19 39.05 -23.99
CA GLY A 548 -28.86 39.10 -22.56
C GLY A 548 -27.37 39.00 -22.22
N VAL A 549 -26.47 39.11 -23.20
CA VAL A 549 -25.01 39.20 -22.99
C VAL A 549 -24.64 40.67 -22.81
N SER A 550 -23.83 41.02 -21.80
CA SER A 550 -23.31 42.39 -21.63
C SER A 550 -22.13 42.70 -22.57
N GLY A 551 -21.88 43.99 -22.80
CA GLY A 551 -20.83 44.45 -23.72
C GLY A 551 -21.27 44.48 -25.19
N GLU A 552 -20.32 44.73 -26.09
CA GLU A 552 -20.54 44.81 -27.53
C GLU A 552 -20.35 43.44 -28.20
N VAL A 553 -21.30 43.06 -29.06
CA VAL A 553 -21.24 41.82 -29.85
C VAL A 553 -20.93 42.18 -31.31
N VAL A 554 -19.74 41.80 -31.76
CA VAL A 554 -19.32 41.92 -33.16
C VAL A 554 -20.06 40.87 -33.99
N ILE A 555 -20.97 41.34 -34.83
CA ILE A 555 -21.67 40.49 -35.80
C ILE A 555 -20.73 40.18 -36.96
N ARG A 556 -20.34 38.91 -37.08
CA ARG A 556 -19.45 38.42 -38.13
C ARG A 556 -20.18 38.31 -39.47
N LYS A 557 -19.47 38.61 -40.55
CA LYS A 557 -19.91 38.37 -41.93
C LYS A 557 -19.09 37.25 -42.56
N TYR A 558 -19.70 36.48 -43.44
CA TYR A 558 -18.93 35.67 -44.40
C TYR A 558 -18.35 36.57 -45.49
N LEU A 559 -17.19 36.19 -46.05
CA LEU A 559 -16.70 36.78 -47.29
C LEU A 559 -17.63 36.41 -48.45
N THR A 560 -18.08 37.42 -49.18
CA THR A 560 -18.92 37.36 -50.39
C THR A 560 -18.31 38.24 -51.51
N ASP A 561 -18.80 38.08 -52.74
CA ASP A 561 -18.45 38.94 -53.89
C ASP A 561 -18.73 40.43 -53.64
N GLU A 562 -19.70 40.76 -52.79
CA GLU A 562 -19.99 42.16 -52.41
C GLU A 562 -18.98 42.72 -51.40
N SER A 563 -18.42 41.85 -50.55
CA SER A 563 -17.47 42.25 -49.51
C SER A 563 -16.04 42.32 -50.01
N VAL A 564 -15.62 41.45 -50.95
CA VAL A 564 -14.23 41.39 -51.45
C VAL A 564 -14.12 42.27 -52.69
N LEU A 565 -13.43 43.40 -52.56
CA LEU A 565 -13.33 44.42 -53.60
C LEU A 565 -11.91 44.44 -54.17
N PHE A 566 -11.78 44.19 -55.48
CA PHE A 566 -10.50 44.25 -56.20
C PHE A 566 -10.17 45.67 -56.66
N GLU A 567 -8.89 46.03 -56.66
CA GLU A 567 -8.44 47.37 -57.07
C GLU A 567 -8.60 47.64 -58.59
N ALA A 568 -8.73 46.60 -59.39
CA ALA A 568 -8.97 46.64 -60.82
C ALA A 568 -9.82 45.42 -61.26
N ASP A 569 -10.28 45.43 -62.51
CA ASP A 569 -10.80 44.21 -63.13
C ASP A 569 -9.62 43.32 -63.51
N TYR A 570 -9.47 42.20 -62.79
CA TYR A 570 -8.42 41.21 -62.99
C TYR A 570 -8.92 39.97 -63.74
N THR A 571 -10.16 39.94 -64.24
CA THR A 571 -10.76 38.73 -64.86
C THR A 571 -9.91 38.15 -65.99
N GLU A 572 -9.32 39.03 -66.81
CA GLU A 572 -8.33 38.70 -67.84
C GLU A 572 -7.12 39.63 -67.73
N ILE A 573 -5.92 39.04 -67.60
CA ILE A 573 -4.63 39.75 -67.51
C ILE A 573 -3.75 39.27 -68.66
N ILE A 574 -3.19 40.15 -69.49
CA ILE A 574 -2.25 39.74 -70.54
C ILE A 574 -0.89 39.42 -69.91
N TYR A 575 -0.32 38.26 -70.21
CA TYR A 575 1.00 37.84 -69.71
C TYR A 575 2.11 38.86 -70.03
N ASP A 576 2.80 39.36 -69.00
CA ASP A 576 3.86 40.38 -69.10
C ASP A 576 5.19 40.00 -68.41
N LYS A 577 5.31 38.74 -67.96
CA LYS A 577 6.40 38.18 -67.14
C LYS A 577 6.46 38.62 -65.66
N ASN A 578 5.54 39.45 -65.17
CA ASN A 578 5.50 39.86 -63.76
C ASN A 578 4.69 38.89 -62.89
N GLU A 579 4.72 39.11 -61.57
CA GLU A 579 3.88 38.38 -60.62
C GLU A 579 2.46 38.95 -60.61
N HIS A 580 1.48 38.11 -60.94
CA HIS A 580 0.07 38.47 -60.92
C HIS A 580 -0.57 37.92 -59.64
N VAL A 581 -0.84 38.82 -58.69
CA VAL A 581 -1.61 38.54 -57.48
C VAL A 581 -2.66 39.64 -57.33
N PRO A 582 -3.94 39.38 -57.62
CA PRO A 582 -4.99 40.40 -57.55
C PRO A 582 -5.06 41.08 -56.17
N ALA A 583 -4.79 42.38 -56.13
CA ALA A 583 -4.91 43.19 -54.92
C ALA A 583 -6.39 43.36 -54.55
N PHE A 584 -6.73 43.11 -53.28
CA PHE A 584 -8.10 43.19 -52.77
C PHE A 584 -8.19 43.88 -51.41
N THR A 585 -9.35 44.46 -51.15
CA THR A 585 -9.80 44.99 -49.85
C THR A 585 -11.08 44.27 -49.43
N VAL A 586 -11.49 44.41 -48.17
CA VAL A 586 -12.77 43.87 -47.68
C VAL A 586 -13.61 44.98 -47.04
N ASP A 587 -14.84 45.16 -47.51
CA ASP A 587 -15.71 46.33 -47.26
C ASP A 587 -14.97 47.69 -47.41
N SER A 588 -14.05 47.79 -48.39
CA SER A 588 -13.15 48.94 -48.64
C SER A 588 -12.03 49.17 -47.62
N GLU A 589 -11.75 48.23 -46.71
CA GLU A 589 -10.61 48.27 -45.79
C GLU A 589 -9.54 47.25 -46.17
N THR A 590 -8.26 47.60 -45.99
CA THR A 590 -7.14 46.67 -46.16
C THR A 590 -7.08 45.70 -45.00
N LEU A 591 -7.31 44.40 -45.25
CA LEU A 591 -7.14 43.37 -44.22
C LEU A 591 -5.64 43.19 -43.87
N PRO A 592 -5.25 43.23 -42.58
CA PRO A 592 -3.93 42.82 -42.15
C PRO A 592 -3.62 41.37 -42.52
N THR A 593 -2.40 41.11 -42.99
CA THR A 593 -1.96 39.83 -43.57
C THR A 593 -1.89 38.68 -42.56
N ASP A 594 -1.93 38.96 -41.26
CA ASP A 594 -2.04 37.97 -40.19
C ASP A 594 -3.48 37.48 -39.97
N LEU A 595 -4.50 38.20 -40.47
CA LEU A 595 -5.90 37.80 -40.34
C LEU A 595 -6.37 36.82 -41.43
N TYR A 596 -5.58 36.56 -42.48
CA TYR A 596 -5.97 35.65 -43.56
C TYR A 596 -4.80 34.82 -44.09
N ARG A 597 -5.13 33.74 -44.79
CA ARG A 597 -4.22 32.96 -45.63
C ARG A 597 -4.65 33.10 -47.08
N LEU A 598 -3.72 33.54 -47.92
CA LEU A 598 -3.85 33.47 -49.36
C LEU A 598 -3.32 32.13 -49.87
N LYS A 599 -3.93 31.59 -50.92
CA LYS A 599 -3.39 30.50 -51.74
C LYS A 599 -3.71 30.77 -53.21
N LEU A 600 -2.74 30.61 -54.08
CA LEU A 600 -2.93 30.66 -55.53
C LEU A 600 -2.75 29.25 -56.10
N ARG A 601 -3.51 28.89 -57.12
CA ARG A 601 -3.45 27.58 -57.77
C ARG A 601 -3.90 27.67 -59.22
N TYR A 602 -3.07 27.21 -60.15
CA TYR A 602 -3.49 26.99 -61.54
C TYR A 602 -4.57 25.91 -61.63
N VAL A 603 -5.64 26.14 -62.39
CA VAL A 603 -6.72 25.17 -62.54
C VAL A 603 -6.21 23.90 -63.21
N GLY A 604 -6.45 22.75 -62.58
CA GLY A 604 -5.86 21.46 -62.95
C GLY A 604 -4.53 21.11 -62.28
N SER A 605 -3.91 22.02 -61.52
CA SER A 605 -2.76 21.72 -60.65
C SER A 605 -3.19 21.19 -59.28
N GLU A 606 -2.45 20.21 -58.75
CA GLU A 606 -2.58 19.78 -57.34
C GLU A 606 -1.77 20.64 -56.36
N LYS A 607 -0.87 21.49 -56.87
CA LYS A 607 0.03 22.33 -56.05
C LYS A 607 -0.43 23.77 -56.01
N ASP A 608 -0.43 24.32 -54.79
CA ASP A 608 -0.49 25.75 -54.55
C ASP A 608 0.85 26.40 -54.93
N VAL A 609 0.81 27.67 -55.34
CA VAL A 609 1.97 28.52 -55.63
C VAL A 609 1.88 29.81 -54.81
N ASP A 610 3.04 30.41 -54.52
CA ASP A 610 3.10 31.68 -53.75
C ASP A 610 2.76 32.88 -54.65
N THR A 611 3.15 32.83 -55.94
CA THR A 611 2.83 33.82 -56.99
C THR A 611 2.51 33.13 -58.31
N CYS A 612 1.71 33.78 -59.15
CA CYS A 612 1.40 33.31 -60.50
C CYS A 612 2.11 34.20 -61.52
N VAL A 613 2.79 33.57 -62.48
CA VAL A 613 3.57 34.27 -63.53
C VAL A 613 3.13 33.77 -64.90
N ALA A 614 3.18 32.45 -65.13
CA ALA A 614 2.80 31.86 -66.41
C ALA A 614 1.31 32.02 -66.75
N ALA A 615 0.99 31.99 -68.05
CA ALA A 615 -0.40 32.04 -68.54
C ALA A 615 -1.23 30.81 -68.12
N GLY A 616 -2.54 31.01 -67.98
CA GLY A 616 -3.51 29.99 -67.60
C GLY A 616 -4.61 30.52 -66.66
N GLU A 617 -5.61 29.67 -66.41
CA GLU A 617 -6.67 29.95 -65.42
C GLU A 617 -6.13 29.72 -64.00
N VAL A 618 -6.35 30.67 -63.10
CA VAL A 618 -5.87 30.67 -61.71
C VAL A 618 -7.04 30.84 -60.74
N GLN A 619 -7.06 30.02 -59.70
CA GLN A 619 -7.90 30.19 -58.52
C GLN A 619 -7.10 30.83 -57.38
N MET A 620 -7.59 31.95 -56.88
CA MET A 620 -7.14 32.61 -55.66
C MET A 620 -8.11 32.28 -54.51
N THR A 621 -7.60 31.66 -53.45
CA THR A 621 -8.37 31.33 -52.25
C THR A 621 -7.94 32.21 -51.08
N VAL A 622 -8.88 32.93 -50.48
CA VAL A 622 -8.69 33.78 -49.29
C VAL A 622 -9.43 33.15 -48.11
N THR A 623 -8.71 32.67 -47.10
CA THR A 623 -9.29 32.08 -45.88
C THR A 623 -9.00 32.96 -44.67
N ILE A 624 -10.04 33.45 -43.98
CA ILE A 624 -9.86 34.18 -42.71
C ILE A 624 -9.39 33.20 -41.61
N LEU A 625 -8.29 33.53 -40.92
CA LEU A 625 -7.68 32.65 -39.91
C LEU A 625 -8.24 32.88 -38.49
N PRO A 626 -8.35 34.11 -37.96
CA PRO A 626 -8.78 34.33 -36.60
C PRO A 626 -10.29 34.16 -36.44
N ILE A 627 -10.66 33.56 -35.31
CA ILE A 627 -12.06 33.40 -34.91
C ILE A 627 -12.59 34.70 -34.29
N TYR A 628 -11.68 35.58 -33.84
CA TYR A 628 -11.95 36.91 -33.27
C TYR A 628 -11.77 38.01 -34.33
N CYS A 629 -12.47 37.88 -35.46
CA CYS A 629 -12.41 38.81 -36.60
C CYS A 629 -13.84 39.11 -37.12
N MET A 630 -14.08 40.31 -37.63
CA MET A 630 -15.36 40.71 -38.23
C MET A 630 -15.73 39.84 -39.45
N TYR A 631 -14.75 39.36 -40.20
CA TYR A 631 -14.97 38.47 -41.34
C TYR A 631 -14.72 37.00 -40.97
N ALA A 632 -15.26 36.09 -41.79
CA ALA A 632 -15.13 34.66 -41.61
C ALA A 632 -15.25 33.89 -42.93
N GLY A 633 -14.85 32.62 -42.90
CA GLY A 633 -15.01 31.69 -44.01
C GLY A 633 -13.86 31.72 -45.01
N THR A 634 -14.15 31.28 -46.23
CA THR A 634 -13.20 31.23 -47.33
C THR A 634 -13.88 31.73 -48.60
N TYR A 635 -13.21 32.64 -49.30
CA TYR A 635 -13.61 33.16 -50.59
C TYR A 635 -12.70 32.58 -51.68
N VAL A 636 -13.26 32.32 -52.86
CA VAL A 636 -12.51 31.81 -54.03
C VAL A 636 -12.83 32.70 -55.22
N TYR A 637 -11.79 33.29 -55.80
CA TYR A 637 -11.86 34.13 -57.00
C TYR A 637 -11.10 33.43 -58.13
N SER A 638 -11.67 33.40 -59.33
CA SER A 638 -11.01 32.89 -60.53
C SER A 638 -10.65 34.03 -61.47
N TYR A 639 -9.46 33.97 -62.06
CA TYR A 639 -9.03 34.86 -63.14
C TYR A 639 -8.17 34.12 -64.16
N THR A 640 -8.00 34.70 -65.35
CA THR A 640 -7.19 34.12 -66.42
C THR A 640 -6.02 35.03 -66.75
N ILE A 641 -4.80 34.50 -66.65
CA ILE A 641 -3.64 35.11 -67.30
C ILE A 641 -3.68 34.66 -68.76
N LEU A 642 -4.10 35.54 -69.66
CA LEU A 642 -4.17 35.31 -71.09
C LEU A 642 -2.76 35.10 -71.66
N HIS A 643 -2.66 34.19 -72.62
CA HIS A 643 -1.45 34.04 -73.41
C HIS A 643 -1.14 35.33 -74.18
N ALA A 644 0.15 35.65 -74.30
CA ALA A 644 0.59 36.84 -75.01
C ALA A 644 1.17 36.50 -76.40
N THR A 645 1.25 37.52 -77.25
CA THR A 645 2.10 37.50 -78.44
C THR A 645 3.48 38.09 -78.09
N ALA A 646 4.55 37.32 -78.30
CA ALA A 646 5.91 37.85 -78.28
C ALA A 646 6.28 38.42 -79.66
N HIS A 647 6.99 39.55 -79.69
CA HIS A 647 7.68 40.05 -80.88
C HIS A 647 9.19 39.91 -80.64
N ILE A 648 9.93 39.36 -81.60
CA ILE A 648 11.37 39.09 -81.46
C ILE A 648 12.17 39.80 -82.57
N GLU A 649 13.12 40.64 -82.14
CA GLU A 649 14.01 41.42 -83.00
C GLU A 649 15.44 40.88 -83.02
N ASN A 650 15.79 39.91 -82.17
CA ASN A 650 17.10 39.25 -82.17
C ASN A 650 17.09 37.87 -81.50
N LYS A 651 18.25 37.19 -81.51
CA LYS A 651 18.42 35.85 -80.91
C LYS A 651 18.13 35.84 -79.40
N ASN A 652 18.47 36.88 -78.65
CA ASN A 652 18.24 36.89 -77.20
C ASN A 652 16.76 36.95 -76.85
N ASP A 653 15.97 37.76 -77.57
CA ASP A 653 14.51 37.82 -77.37
C ASP A 653 13.88 36.43 -77.59
N PHE A 654 14.34 35.72 -78.62
CA PHE A 654 13.92 34.33 -78.86
C PHE A 654 14.29 33.40 -77.69
N LEU A 655 15.50 33.55 -77.11
CA LEU A 655 15.94 32.75 -75.96
C LEU A 655 15.08 32.96 -74.71
N GLU A 656 14.38 34.09 -74.59
CA GLU A 656 13.48 34.34 -73.46
C GLU A 656 12.08 33.73 -73.63
N VAL A 657 11.65 33.40 -74.86
CA VAL A 657 10.25 33.03 -75.15
C VAL A 657 10.06 31.63 -75.72
N TYR A 658 11.07 31.03 -76.35
CA TYR A 658 10.91 29.78 -77.11
C TYR A 658 10.27 28.63 -76.32
N SER A 659 10.71 28.45 -75.07
CA SER A 659 10.29 27.37 -74.19
C SER A 659 9.05 27.69 -73.34
N ASP A 660 8.63 28.95 -73.34
CA ASP A 660 7.60 29.45 -72.43
C ASP A 660 6.20 29.19 -73.01
N ALA A 661 5.42 28.37 -72.29
CA ALA A 661 4.05 28.04 -72.67
C ALA A 661 3.08 29.23 -72.52
N SER A 662 3.52 30.35 -71.95
CA SER A 662 2.73 31.56 -71.74
C SER A 662 2.50 32.38 -73.01
N TYR A 663 3.19 32.05 -74.11
CA TYR A 663 2.98 32.68 -75.43
C TYR A 663 2.17 31.77 -76.35
N ASP A 664 1.08 32.29 -76.93
CA ASP A 664 0.30 31.60 -77.98
C ASP A 664 0.82 31.93 -79.38
N ASN A 665 1.59 33.02 -79.52
CA ASN A 665 2.16 33.47 -80.76
C ASN A 665 3.53 34.13 -80.53
N ILE A 666 4.49 33.85 -81.40
CA ILE A 666 5.83 34.43 -81.41
C ILE A 666 6.05 34.96 -82.83
N VAL A 667 6.11 36.28 -82.98
CA VAL A 667 6.25 36.98 -84.26
C VAL A 667 7.69 37.41 -84.45
N LEU A 668 8.30 36.96 -85.55
CA LEU A 668 9.65 37.29 -85.95
C LEU A 668 9.66 38.65 -86.69
N GLU A 669 10.41 39.64 -86.22
CA GLU A 669 10.47 40.99 -86.83
C GLU A 669 11.81 41.27 -87.55
N THR A 670 12.74 40.31 -87.55
CA THR A 670 13.98 40.34 -88.34
C THR A 670 14.49 38.94 -88.62
N ASP A 671 15.55 38.77 -89.41
CA ASP A 671 16.11 37.44 -89.68
C ASP A 671 16.76 36.81 -88.42
N LEU A 672 16.24 35.65 -87.96
CA LEU A 672 16.75 34.91 -86.81
C LEU A 672 17.72 33.82 -87.23
N THR A 673 18.91 33.81 -86.66
CA THR A 673 19.89 32.72 -86.82
C THR A 673 20.19 32.04 -85.49
N LEU A 674 19.82 30.76 -85.38
CA LEU A 674 20.14 29.87 -84.28
C LEU A 674 21.43 29.11 -84.57
N THR A 675 22.33 29.07 -83.59
CA THR A 675 23.72 28.59 -83.70
C THR A 675 24.16 27.94 -82.39
N GLY A 676 25.01 26.92 -82.50
CA GLY A 676 25.68 26.24 -81.39
C GLY A 676 24.90 25.05 -80.84
N TYR A 677 25.57 24.28 -79.97
CA TYR A 677 25.05 23.05 -79.31
C TYR A 677 23.95 23.36 -78.28
N SER A 678 22.81 23.87 -78.74
CA SER A 678 21.66 24.25 -77.91
C SER A 678 20.38 23.69 -78.49
N SER A 679 19.46 23.29 -77.60
CA SER A 679 18.17 22.72 -77.95
C SER A 679 17.06 23.73 -77.72
N TYR A 680 16.48 24.19 -78.81
CA TYR A 680 15.33 25.07 -78.87
C TYR A 680 14.07 24.27 -79.17
N TYR A 681 12.92 24.77 -78.76
CA TYR A 681 11.63 24.20 -79.09
C TYR A 681 10.56 25.29 -79.14
N ILE A 682 9.39 24.97 -79.68
CA ILE A 682 8.18 25.80 -79.62
C ILE A 682 7.07 24.92 -79.06
N GLY A 683 6.44 25.36 -77.95
CA GLY A 683 5.43 24.59 -77.21
C GLY A 683 4.16 24.30 -78.01
N ARG A 684 3.40 23.27 -77.59
CA ARG A 684 2.06 23.00 -78.16
C ARG A 684 1.13 24.17 -77.90
N GLY A 685 0.31 24.54 -78.88
CA GLY A 685 -0.60 25.69 -78.79
C GLY A 685 0.04 27.04 -79.17
N CYS A 686 1.37 27.14 -79.13
CA CYS A 686 2.10 28.32 -79.58
C CYS A 686 2.27 28.31 -81.12
N THR A 687 2.23 29.49 -81.74
CA THR A 687 2.47 29.73 -83.18
C THR A 687 3.72 30.56 -83.37
N PHE A 688 4.77 30.01 -83.97
CA PHE A 688 5.94 30.77 -84.39
C PHE A 688 5.71 31.30 -85.82
N ASN A 689 5.36 32.58 -85.92
CA ASN A 689 5.11 33.28 -87.18
C ASN A 689 6.38 33.98 -87.67
N LEU A 690 6.90 33.59 -88.83
CA LEU A 690 8.10 34.20 -89.42
C LEU A 690 7.85 35.62 -89.97
N ASN A 691 6.60 36.06 -90.11
CA ASN A 691 6.19 37.41 -90.57
C ASN A 691 6.82 37.90 -91.90
N GLY A 692 7.38 37.00 -92.71
CA GLY A 692 8.11 37.33 -93.94
C GLY A 692 9.64 37.28 -93.83
N HIS A 693 10.18 37.17 -92.62
CA HIS A 693 11.61 37.10 -92.33
C HIS A 693 12.19 35.68 -92.45
N LYS A 694 13.53 35.60 -92.46
CA LYS A 694 14.27 34.34 -92.57
C LYS A 694 14.59 33.74 -91.21
N PHE A 695 14.20 32.48 -91.04
CA PHE A 695 14.64 31.64 -89.94
C PHE A 695 15.79 30.73 -90.39
N THR A 696 16.91 30.75 -89.67
CA THR A 696 18.09 29.90 -89.93
C THR A 696 18.45 29.08 -88.69
N ALA A 697 18.67 27.78 -88.84
CA ALA A 697 19.24 26.91 -87.82
C ALA A 697 20.55 26.29 -88.34
N THR A 698 21.66 26.48 -87.62
CA THR A 698 23.00 26.04 -88.04
C THR A 698 23.90 25.66 -86.86
N ASP A 699 25.15 25.27 -87.11
CA ASP A 699 26.17 24.99 -86.09
C ASP A 699 25.72 23.98 -85.01
N ARG A 700 25.10 22.86 -85.41
CA ARG A 700 24.59 21.81 -84.50
C ARG A 700 23.53 22.25 -83.48
N SER A 701 22.77 23.31 -83.78
CA SER A 701 21.56 23.62 -83.01
C SER A 701 20.46 22.59 -83.27
N THR A 702 19.71 22.22 -82.23
CA THR A 702 18.48 21.42 -82.38
C THR A 702 17.27 22.33 -82.22
N PHE A 703 16.28 22.27 -83.12
CA PHE A 703 15.01 22.97 -83.01
C PHE A 703 13.84 21.97 -83.06
N SER A 704 12.97 21.95 -82.04
CA SER A 704 11.83 21.02 -81.95
C SER A 704 10.49 21.74 -81.93
N LEU A 705 9.77 21.71 -83.05
CA LEU A 705 8.46 22.32 -83.19
C LEU A 705 7.37 21.41 -82.63
N TYR A 706 6.73 21.75 -81.51
CA TYR A 706 5.51 21.07 -81.02
C TYR A 706 4.24 21.88 -81.26
N GLY A 707 4.36 23.20 -81.46
CA GLY A 707 3.30 24.12 -81.86
C GLY A 707 3.16 24.25 -83.38
N THR A 708 2.70 25.41 -83.83
CA THR A 708 2.65 25.79 -85.25
C THR A 708 3.90 26.61 -85.62
N LEU A 709 4.46 26.44 -86.80
CA LEU A 709 5.39 27.39 -87.44
C LEU A 709 4.77 27.78 -88.77
N MET A 710 4.64 29.07 -89.05
CA MET A 710 4.00 29.58 -90.25
C MET A 710 4.58 30.91 -90.72
N GLY A 711 4.14 31.39 -91.88
CA GLY A 711 4.63 32.63 -92.46
C GLY A 711 6.02 32.49 -93.07
N GLY A 712 6.47 33.57 -93.71
CA GLY A 712 7.69 33.60 -94.53
C GLY A 712 7.40 34.31 -95.84
N ALA A 713 8.44 34.76 -96.55
CA ALA A 713 8.25 35.42 -97.84
C ALA A 713 7.58 34.45 -98.84
N PRO A 714 6.50 34.88 -99.54
CA PRO A 714 5.85 34.03 -100.54
C PRO A 714 6.80 33.71 -101.69
N LEU A 715 6.62 32.54 -102.31
CA LEU A 715 7.50 32.04 -103.38
C LEU A 715 7.72 33.09 -104.49
N PRO A 716 8.96 33.58 -104.72
CA PRO A 716 9.24 34.60 -105.72
C PRO A 716 9.20 34.03 -107.15
N GLU A 717 8.99 34.90 -108.15
CA GLU A 717 9.01 34.54 -109.58
C GLU A 717 10.36 33.95 -110.06
N SER A 718 11.43 34.13 -109.30
CA SER A 718 12.74 33.50 -109.55
C SER A 718 13.37 33.09 -108.21
N PRO A 719 13.51 31.78 -107.91
CA PRO A 719 14.05 31.32 -106.63
C PRO A 719 15.55 31.64 -106.52
N SER A 720 15.95 32.26 -105.40
CA SER A 720 17.34 32.56 -105.04
C SER A 720 17.61 32.16 -103.59
N GLU A 721 18.88 32.07 -103.20
CA GLU A 721 19.28 31.73 -101.83
C GLU A 721 18.96 32.85 -100.81
N GLU A 722 18.84 34.08 -101.30
CA GLU A 722 18.39 35.24 -100.52
C GLU A 722 16.89 35.15 -100.19
N ALA A 723 16.08 34.50 -101.05
CA ALA A 723 14.65 34.29 -100.85
C ALA A 723 14.27 33.04 -100.03
N VAL A 724 15.24 32.44 -99.32
CA VAL A 724 15.01 31.30 -98.42
C VAL A 724 14.42 31.80 -97.10
N SER A 725 13.18 31.40 -96.80
CA SER A 725 12.46 31.74 -95.56
C SER A 725 12.87 30.83 -94.39
N ILE A 726 13.23 29.57 -94.66
CA ILE A 726 13.69 28.59 -93.66
C ILE A 726 14.98 27.93 -94.15
N LEU A 727 16.10 28.15 -93.47
CA LEU A 727 17.42 27.60 -93.80
C LEU A 727 17.94 26.69 -92.67
N ILE A 728 18.36 25.47 -93.00
CA ILE A 728 18.82 24.49 -92.01
C ILE A 728 20.14 23.89 -92.49
N THR A 729 21.23 24.08 -91.74
CA THR A 729 22.57 23.74 -92.23
C THR A 729 23.60 23.37 -91.15
N GLU A 730 24.84 23.08 -91.55
CA GLU A 730 26.02 22.76 -90.72
C GLU A 730 25.79 21.80 -89.52
N ASN A 731 25.09 20.69 -89.79
CA ASN A 731 24.73 19.65 -88.81
C ASN A 731 23.69 20.06 -87.76
N ALA A 732 22.90 21.11 -87.98
CA ALA A 732 21.72 21.40 -87.18
C ALA A 732 20.61 20.34 -87.36
N ASP A 733 19.80 20.15 -86.33
CA ASP A 733 18.66 19.22 -86.33
C ASP A 733 17.35 20.01 -86.23
N PHE A 734 16.35 19.65 -87.04
CA PHE A 734 15.00 20.23 -86.94
C PHE A 734 13.98 19.11 -86.86
N HIS A 735 13.21 19.08 -85.78
CA HIS A 735 12.19 18.07 -85.53
C HIS A 735 10.80 18.72 -85.61
N ASN A 736 9.90 18.19 -86.44
CA ASN A 736 8.51 18.63 -86.46
C ASN A 736 7.59 17.63 -85.75
N TYR A 737 7.08 18.01 -84.58
CA TYR A 737 6.05 17.28 -83.83
C TYR A 737 4.69 18.01 -83.84
N GLY A 738 4.61 19.20 -84.42
CA GLY A 738 3.44 20.07 -84.52
C GLY A 738 3.10 20.41 -85.98
N THR A 739 2.68 21.63 -86.29
CA THR A 739 2.23 22.03 -87.64
C THR A 739 3.22 22.97 -88.31
N LEU A 740 3.82 22.56 -89.42
CA LEU A 740 4.69 23.42 -90.23
C LEU A 740 3.94 23.88 -91.49
N VAL A 741 3.70 25.19 -91.63
CA VAL A 741 3.16 25.83 -92.84
C VAL A 741 4.31 26.52 -93.58
N ASN A 742 4.67 26.03 -94.76
CA ASN A 742 5.71 26.64 -95.60
C ASN A 742 5.08 27.33 -96.82
N ASP A 743 5.06 28.66 -96.81
CA ASP A 743 4.57 29.50 -97.90
C ASP A 743 5.70 30.00 -98.84
N GLY A 744 6.95 29.79 -98.45
CA GLY A 744 8.15 30.29 -99.13
C GLY A 744 9.13 29.19 -99.55
N ILE A 745 10.42 29.48 -99.47
CA ILE A 745 11.48 28.49 -99.76
C ILE A 745 12.06 27.95 -98.44
N LEU A 746 11.99 26.63 -98.25
CA LEU A 746 12.71 25.89 -97.22
C LEU A 746 13.92 25.18 -97.85
N LEU A 747 15.11 25.38 -97.28
CA LEU A 747 16.37 24.80 -97.76
C LEU A 747 17.13 24.10 -96.61
N ALA A 748 17.37 22.80 -96.75
CA ALA A 748 18.20 22.00 -95.83
C ALA A 748 19.47 21.50 -96.54
N ARG A 749 20.67 21.85 -96.05
CA ARG A 749 21.93 21.52 -96.74
C ARG A 749 23.14 21.30 -95.82
N GLY A 750 24.08 20.47 -96.25
CA GLY A 750 25.12 19.92 -95.36
C GLY A 750 24.53 18.79 -94.50
N ALA A 751 25.34 18.16 -93.64
CA ALA A 751 24.94 16.98 -92.84
C ALA A 751 24.00 17.31 -91.65
N ALA A 752 23.01 18.17 -91.88
CA ALA A 752 21.95 18.59 -90.99
C ALA A 752 20.75 17.63 -91.08
N ASN A 753 20.18 17.22 -89.94
CA ASN A 753 19.07 16.25 -89.92
C ASN A 753 17.73 16.96 -89.80
N PHE A 754 17.06 17.15 -90.94
CA PHE A 754 15.64 17.53 -90.95
C PHE A 754 14.76 16.28 -90.77
N GLN A 755 14.12 16.12 -89.60
CA GLN A 755 13.24 14.97 -89.33
C GLN A 755 11.75 15.35 -89.51
N GLY A 756 11.32 15.23 -90.78
CA GLY A 756 9.93 14.99 -91.20
C GLY A 756 9.81 14.44 -92.64
N ASN A 757 8.89 13.48 -92.92
CA ASN A 757 8.65 12.86 -94.26
C ASN A 757 7.87 13.92 -95.08
N ALA A 758 7.74 13.87 -96.41
CA ALA A 758 7.78 12.75 -97.38
C ALA A 758 9.19 12.22 -97.76
N LYS A 759 9.52 10.98 -97.36
CA LYS A 759 10.80 10.23 -97.57
C LYS A 759 11.96 11.05 -98.14
N ALA A 760 12.73 11.92 -97.43
CA ALA A 760 12.71 12.62 -96.10
C ALA A 760 12.02 11.93 -94.90
N TYR A 761 12.43 11.96 -93.61
CA TYR A 761 11.84 11.00 -92.64
C TYR A 761 10.81 11.56 -91.57
N LEU A 762 9.51 11.17 -91.67
CA LEU A 762 8.30 11.24 -90.74
C LEU A 762 8.28 9.84 -90.09
N SER A 763 9.42 9.29 -89.74
CA SER A 763 9.45 8.39 -88.60
C SER A 763 9.42 9.32 -87.38
N ASP A 764 8.36 9.23 -86.57
CA ASP A 764 8.08 10.06 -85.39
C ASP A 764 7.66 11.54 -85.58
N VAL A 765 7.33 12.01 -86.79
CA VAL A 765 6.46 13.19 -86.88
C VAL A 765 5.05 12.80 -86.40
N LYS A 766 4.62 13.45 -85.33
CA LYS A 766 3.28 13.29 -84.73
C LYS A 766 2.34 14.45 -85.08
N GLY A 767 2.82 15.37 -85.92
CA GLY A 767 2.11 16.57 -86.37
C GLY A 767 1.88 16.59 -87.90
N SER A 768 1.80 17.78 -88.48
CA SER A 768 1.42 18.00 -89.87
C SER A 768 2.37 18.97 -90.62
N ILE A 769 2.39 18.88 -91.95
CA ILE A 769 3.10 19.81 -92.83
C ILE A 769 2.12 20.26 -93.93
N VAL A 770 2.00 21.58 -94.11
CA VAL A 770 1.23 22.22 -95.19
C VAL A 770 2.24 23.02 -96.02
N ASN A 771 2.51 22.57 -97.25
CA ASN A 771 3.50 23.21 -98.11
C ASN A 771 2.81 23.89 -99.30
N ASN A 772 2.78 25.22 -99.28
CA ASN A 772 2.31 26.07 -100.37
C ASN A 772 3.48 26.61 -101.23
N GLY A 773 4.71 26.58 -100.70
CA GLY A 773 5.95 26.99 -101.37
C GLY A 773 6.81 25.84 -101.88
N ALA A 774 8.14 25.97 -101.79
CA ALA A 774 9.12 25.00 -102.29
C ALA A 774 10.07 24.49 -101.19
N ILE A 775 10.41 23.20 -101.25
CA ILE A 775 11.33 22.53 -100.32
C ILE A 775 12.52 21.97 -101.11
N TYR A 776 13.73 22.31 -100.69
CA TYR A 776 14.99 21.81 -101.24
C TYR A 776 15.81 21.15 -100.13
N THR A 777 16.31 19.93 -100.37
CA THR A 777 17.17 19.23 -99.41
C THR A 777 18.23 18.40 -100.12
N ASN A 778 19.46 18.40 -99.59
CA ASN A 778 20.59 17.74 -100.23
C ASN A 778 20.67 16.22 -99.99
N ASP A 779 20.12 15.72 -98.88
CA ASP A 779 20.23 14.31 -98.46
C ASP A 779 18.84 13.67 -98.29
N LEU A 780 18.23 13.38 -99.44
CA LEU A 780 17.01 12.59 -99.56
C LEU A 780 17.32 11.08 -99.49
N TYR A 781 17.69 10.60 -98.30
CA TYR A 781 17.78 9.15 -98.06
C TYR A 781 16.37 8.52 -97.97
N PRO A 782 16.20 7.24 -98.39
CA PRO A 782 14.90 6.66 -98.76
C PRO A 782 14.04 6.15 -97.61
#